data_AF-A0A7U9RTT1-F1
#
_entry.id   AF-A0A7U9RTT1-F1
#
_cell.length_a   1.000
_cell.length_b   1.000
_cell.length_c   1.000
_cell.angle_alpha   90.00
_cell.angle_beta   90.00
_cell.angle_gamma   90.00
#
_symmetry.space_group_name_H-M   'P 1'
#
loop_
_entity.id
_entity.type
_entity.pdbx_description
1 polymer ?
#
loop_
_entity_poly.entity_id
_entity_poly.type
_entity_poly.pdbx_seq_one_letter_code
_entity_poly.pdbx_strand_id
1 'polypeptide(L)'
;MELTQEEKAIRLQQAVLNSTTEEICNIYDTLGYVEMSAPALGLACRFRGLEVVKVLVEKGATFDFPSTEEIEIKYHCHIGEKHANYRANYRTNYSLYLLKCFRGGLKGARCLQGMKFVKKAKRDDGTSLSFLADKERIAVLNYLLVEREKLFFQPEEMLFFAIFAQDTVVYKALKEQNIMLSEQRVFAMTEGTLADGYWFEFSSLVGKLADKDYIDIMQQLSIELSGKSFRFTQKIFDITQKRFYNINIFAFFLAHFRQEKMKKYEIIRSLIDENAVDALAVVEREGWLTTSKKRDEMIAYASQNQKTEALAWLLDFKNRTADIAAEQEKLDRKLMRELNAAPGSVAALRQIWNFRKQENGTLIITGYKGAKTEVIIPEKIGKNIVAAIGKGVFSTEDVFKTSTTREQIEQHKKIIKIVLPETIVSIGKGAFCGLSLLKEINIPEGVKEIGANAFYGCCHLSGLVLPEKIKKIEKGTFGNCRKLEAVCIPKDVQEICEGAFHGCASLKELVIPQNIQKIGKEAFSGSSLRKLIIPGTVKIIEEAAFANCRKLKEINICEGVEEIGKCAFYRCQNLKSVTIPKTVKKIEMQAFVDCRNMETLCICEGVQEIGEHAFSECNALKTVTIPGTVFSVKKCTFSYCKNLEKVYICEGVEELQTNAFGLCNALKEVYISASVKRLISMKHENTVYEPFGTCTNLTVICPKGSPTEIYCKEKGFRFQYSDIKF
;
A
#
# COMPACT_ATOMS: atom_id res chain seq x y z
N MET A 1 -12.09 -84.95 39.46
CA MET A 1 -11.59 -83.73 38.80
C MET A 1 -11.76 -82.59 39.78
N GLU A 2 -10.69 -81.84 40.06
CA GLU A 2 -10.81 -80.62 40.85
C GLU A 2 -11.69 -79.61 40.08
N LEU A 3 -12.60 -78.95 40.79
CA LEU A 3 -13.43 -77.90 40.22
C LEU A 3 -12.54 -76.75 39.74
N THR A 4 -12.84 -76.22 38.56
CA THR A 4 -12.24 -74.97 38.10
C THR A 4 -12.64 -73.82 39.04
N GLN A 5 -11.81 -72.79 39.17
CA GLN A 5 -12.16 -71.59 39.95
C GLN A 5 -13.47 -70.96 39.49
N GLU A 6 -13.78 -71.13 38.20
CA GLU A 6 -15.00 -70.67 37.59
C GLU A 6 -16.26 -71.38 38.16
N GLU A 7 -16.22 -72.71 38.17
CA GLU A 7 -17.31 -73.53 38.71
C GLU A 7 -17.46 -73.29 40.21
N LYS A 8 -16.36 -73.05 40.93
CA LYS A 8 -16.40 -72.68 42.36
C LYS A 8 -17.13 -71.35 42.57
N ALA A 9 -16.83 -70.33 41.76
CA ALA A 9 -17.47 -69.02 41.86
C ALA A 9 -18.97 -69.06 41.51
N ILE A 10 -19.36 -69.85 40.50
CA ILE A 10 -20.77 -70.06 40.13
C ILE A 10 -21.52 -70.77 41.25
N ARG A 11 -20.96 -71.86 41.79
CA ARG A 11 -21.55 -72.62 42.90
C ARG A 11 -21.69 -71.75 44.16
N LEU A 12 -20.69 -70.90 44.44
CA LEU A 12 -20.75 -69.98 45.57
C LEU A 12 -21.85 -68.92 45.39
N GLN A 13 -22.00 -68.35 44.19
CA GLN A 13 -23.11 -67.42 43.90
C GLN A 13 -24.48 -68.09 44.04
N GLN A 14 -24.63 -69.32 43.55
CA GLN A 14 -25.85 -70.11 43.71
C GLN A 14 -26.13 -70.41 45.19
N ALA A 15 -25.12 -70.80 45.97
CA ALA A 15 -25.25 -71.03 47.40
C ALA A 15 -25.71 -69.75 48.14
N VAL A 16 -25.15 -68.58 47.80
CA VAL A 16 -25.57 -67.30 48.36
C VAL A 16 -27.03 -66.96 48.04
N LEU A 17 -27.59 -67.44 46.93
CA LEU A 17 -29.01 -67.25 46.63
C LEU A 17 -29.91 -68.31 47.26
N ASN A 18 -29.46 -69.56 47.30
CA ASN A 18 -30.34 -70.71 47.52
C ASN A 18 -30.19 -71.38 48.89
N SER A 19 -29.06 -71.23 49.58
CA SER A 19 -28.71 -72.02 50.77
C SER A 19 -28.78 -71.22 52.07
N THR A 20 -28.91 -71.90 53.22
CA THR A 20 -28.84 -71.28 54.56
C THR A 20 -27.41 -70.80 54.88
N THR A 21 -27.24 -69.98 55.93
CA THR A 21 -25.91 -69.48 56.33
C THR A 21 -24.93 -70.60 56.67
N GLU A 22 -25.41 -71.65 57.35
CA GLU A 22 -24.61 -72.84 57.71
C GLU A 22 -24.23 -73.67 56.49
N GLU A 23 -25.18 -73.87 55.57
CA GLU A 23 -24.91 -74.55 54.29
C GLU A 23 -23.90 -73.79 53.44
N ILE A 24 -23.97 -72.46 53.37
CA ILE A 24 -22.99 -71.63 52.66
C ILE A 24 -21.59 -71.84 53.24
N CYS A 25 -21.47 -71.89 54.58
CA CYS A 25 -20.21 -72.16 55.27
C CYS A 25 -19.62 -73.51 54.86
N ASN A 26 -20.42 -74.58 54.92
CA ASN A 26 -20.01 -75.94 54.54
C ASN A 26 -19.65 -76.05 53.05
N ILE A 27 -20.42 -75.38 52.19
CA ILE A 27 -20.14 -75.33 50.75
C ILE A 27 -18.80 -74.61 50.52
N TYR A 28 -18.56 -73.48 51.18
CA TYR A 28 -17.30 -72.76 51.05
C TYR A 28 -16.11 -73.62 51.51
N ASP A 29 -16.24 -74.32 52.64
CA ASP A 29 -15.21 -75.24 53.14
C ASP A 29 -14.91 -76.38 52.15
N THR A 30 -15.93 -76.86 51.45
CA THR A 30 -15.78 -77.88 50.39
C THR A 30 -15.10 -77.32 49.14
N LEU A 31 -15.37 -76.05 48.78
CA LEU A 31 -14.80 -75.41 47.60
C LEU A 31 -13.34 -74.97 47.81
N GLY A 32 -12.94 -74.66 49.05
CA GLY A 32 -11.64 -74.09 49.39
C GLY A 32 -11.50 -72.63 48.94
N TYR A 33 -10.29 -72.20 48.57
CA TYR A 33 -10.07 -70.85 48.05
C TYR A 33 -10.84 -70.61 46.73
N VAL A 34 -11.68 -69.57 46.73
CA VAL A 34 -12.48 -69.11 45.58
C VAL A 34 -11.96 -67.75 45.12
N GLU A 35 -11.26 -67.73 44.00
CA GLU A 35 -10.60 -66.52 43.47
C GLU A 35 -11.59 -65.41 43.08
N MET A 36 -12.78 -65.78 42.56
CA MET A 36 -13.80 -64.83 42.09
C MET A 36 -14.99 -64.72 43.06
N SER A 37 -14.72 -64.42 44.32
CA SER A 37 -15.75 -64.32 45.36
C SER A 37 -16.56 -63.01 45.32
N ALA A 38 -16.06 -61.95 44.67
CA ALA A 38 -16.66 -60.62 44.68
C ALA A 38 -18.14 -60.56 44.23
N PRO A 39 -18.60 -61.29 43.19
CA PRO A 39 -20.02 -61.34 42.81
C PRO A 39 -20.89 -61.98 43.91
N ALA A 40 -20.41 -63.05 44.54
CA ALA A 40 -21.13 -63.72 45.63
C ALA A 40 -21.23 -62.81 46.86
N LEU A 41 -20.14 -62.10 47.21
CA LEU A 41 -20.13 -61.12 48.28
C LEU A 41 -21.09 -59.94 47.97
N GLY A 42 -21.08 -59.43 46.73
CA GLY A 42 -22.02 -58.39 46.29
C GLY A 42 -23.50 -58.83 46.36
N LEU A 43 -23.81 -60.07 45.95
CA LEU A 43 -25.16 -60.64 46.10
C LEU A 43 -25.57 -60.76 47.56
N ALA A 44 -24.64 -61.17 48.44
CA ALA A 44 -24.90 -61.25 49.88
C ALA A 44 -25.20 -59.86 50.46
N CYS A 45 -24.40 -58.85 50.10
CA CYS A 45 -24.62 -57.45 50.48
C CYS A 45 -25.95 -56.89 49.97
N ARG A 46 -26.53 -57.45 48.90
CA ARG A 46 -27.78 -56.96 48.30
C ARG A 46 -29.03 -57.69 48.80
N PHE A 47 -28.92 -58.98 49.13
CA PHE A 47 -30.08 -59.86 49.33
C PHE A 47 -30.05 -60.70 50.61
N ARG A 48 -28.91 -60.85 51.30
CA ARG A 48 -28.76 -61.84 52.39
C ARG A 48 -28.40 -61.25 53.76
N GLY A 49 -27.82 -60.04 53.80
CA GLY A 49 -27.59 -59.32 55.06
C GLY A 49 -26.30 -59.70 55.77
N LEU A 50 -26.12 -59.16 56.98
CA LEU A 50 -24.84 -59.14 57.69
C LEU A 50 -24.27 -60.53 58.02
N GLU A 51 -25.11 -61.46 58.46
CA GLU A 51 -24.64 -62.79 58.91
C GLU A 51 -24.01 -63.59 57.76
N VAL A 52 -24.61 -63.55 56.56
CA VAL A 52 -24.03 -64.21 55.38
C VAL A 52 -22.77 -63.49 54.90
N VAL A 53 -22.74 -62.15 54.98
CA VAL A 53 -21.54 -61.37 54.64
C VAL A 53 -20.37 -61.74 55.55
N LYS A 54 -20.57 -61.80 56.87
CA LYS A 54 -19.51 -62.21 57.83
C LYS A 54 -18.94 -63.58 57.50
N VAL A 55 -19.80 -64.58 57.27
CA VAL A 55 -19.35 -65.94 56.92
C VAL A 55 -18.48 -65.94 55.67
N LEU A 56 -18.90 -65.23 54.61
CA LEU A 56 -18.11 -65.15 53.39
C LEU A 56 -16.75 -64.47 53.64
N VAL A 57 -16.73 -63.37 54.38
CA VAL A 57 -15.52 -62.60 54.67
C VAL A 57 -14.55 -63.35 55.59
N GLU A 58 -15.05 -64.10 56.57
CA GLU A 58 -14.25 -64.96 57.44
C GLU A 58 -13.56 -66.07 56.65
N LYS A 59 -14.26 -66.64 55.65
CA LYS A 59 -13.74 -67.66 54.74
C LYS A 59 -12.85 -67.10 53.60
N GLY A 60 -12.63 -65.79 53.58
CA GLY A 60 -11.67 -65.14 52.68
C GLY A 60 -12.27 -64.56 51.40
N ALA A 61 -13.59 -64.38 51.32
CA ALA A 61 -14.20 -63.66 50.21
C ALA A 61 -13.84 -62.16 50.28
N THR A 62 -13.36 -61.60 49.17
CA THR A 62 -13.03 -60.18 49.04
C THR A 62 -13.71 -59.56 47.81
N PHE A 63 -13.62 -58.23 47.67
CA PHE A 63 -14.03 -57.51 46.44
C PHE A 63 -12.92 -57.40 45.40
N ASP A 64 -11.70 -57.87 45.71
CA ASP A 64 -10.59 -57.87 44.76
C ASP A 64 -10.60 -59.14 43.90
N PHE A 65 -10.08 -59.02 42.68
CA PHE A 65 -9.91 -60.15 41.79
C PHE A 65 -8.68 -59.94 40.87
N PRO A 66 -7.79 -60.95 40.74
CA PRO A 66 -6.78 -60.96 39.68
C PRO A 66 -7.49 -61.04 38.33
N SER A 67 -7.15 -60.17 37.38
CA SER A 67 -7.80 -60.15 36.06
C SER A 67 -6.95 -60.85 35.01
N THR A 68 -7.55 -61.83 34.33
CA THR A 68 -7.07 -62.34 33.05
C THR A 68 -8.14 -62.09 31.98
N GLU A 69 -7.73 -61.91 30.72
CA GLU A 69 -8.62 -61.56 29.60
C GLU A 69 -9.77 -62.59 29.40
N GLU A 70 -9.52 -63.86 29.69
CA GLU A 70 -10.54 -64.93 29.65
C GLU A 70 -11.60 -64.79 30.75
N ILE A 71 -11.20 -64.45 31.99
CA ILE A 71 -12.10 -64.28 33.12
C ILE A 71 -13.08 -63.12 32.87
N GLU A 72 -12.56 -62.04 32.29
CA GLU A 72 -13.31 -60.81 32.01
C GLU A 72 -14.40 -61.00 30.94
N ILE A 73 -14.07 -61.73 29.86
CA ILE A 73 -15.01 -62.05 28.77
C ILE A 73 -16.10 -62.99 29.28
N LYS A 74 -15.73 -64.02 30.03
CA LYS A 74 -16.64 -65.10 30.43
C LYS A 74 -17.69 -64.67 31.46
N TYR A 75 -17.32 -63.77 32.36
CA TYR A 75 -18.18 -63.33 33.45
C TYR A 75 -18.77 -61.94 33.27
N HIS A 76 -18.49 -61.30 32.13
CA HIS A 76 -18.82 -59.90 31.89
C HIS A 76 -18.29 -58.97 33.00
N CYS A 77 -17.25 -59.40 33.71
CA CYS A 77 -16.52 -58.62 34.69
C CYS A 77 -15.31 -57.99 33.98
N HIS A 78 -15.58 -57.13 33.00
CA HIS A 78 -14.52 -56.48 32.24
C HIS A 78 -13.52 -55.81 33.21
N ILE A 79 -12.23 -56.11 33.06
CA ILE A 79 -11.08 -55.32 33.58
C ILE A 79 -10.21 -54.99 32.38
N GLY A 80 -10.63 -53.99 31.61
CA GLY A 80 -9.77 -53.41 30.59
C GLY A 80 -9.35 -54.39 29.49
N GLU A 81 -10.14 -54.43 28.41
CA GLU A 81 -9.57 -54.76 27.11
C GLU A 81 -8.44 -53.75 26.81
N LYS A 82 -7.24 -54.24 26.54
CA LYS A 82 -6.27 -53.50 25.71
C LYS A 82 -6.83 -53.40 24.28
N HIS A 83 -7.90 -52.65 24.09
CA HIS A 83 -8.14 -52.03 22.81
C HIS A 83 -7.08 -50.97 22.61
N ALA A 84 -6.36 -51.06 21.50
CA ALA A 84 -5.13 -50.31 21.17
C ALA A 84 -5.20 -48.78 21.32
N ASN A 85 -6.36 -48.19 21.64
CA ASN A 85 -6.58 -46.75 21.68
C ASN A 85 -7.20 -46.19 23.00
N TYR A 86 -7.35 -46.96 24.09
CA TYR A 86 -7.89 -46.42 25.36
C TYR A 86 -7.10 -46.87 26.61
N ARG A 87 -6.60 -45.90 27.40
CA ARG A 87 -5.84 -46.08 28.65
C ARG A 87 -6.72 -46.07 29.92
N ALA A 88 -7.89 -46.71 29.93
CA ALA A 88 -8.73 -46.73 31.14
C ALA A 88 -9.30 -48.13 31.42
N ASN A 89 -8.73 -48.78 32.44
CA ASN A 89 -9.21 -50.05 33.01
C ASN A 89 -10.46 -49.76 33.86
N TYR A 90 -11.65 -50.10 33.37
CA TYR A 90 -12.85 -50.10 34.20
C TYR A 90 -12.96 -51.46 34.87
N ARG A 91 -12.90 -51.52 36.22
CA ARG A 91 -13.21 -52.73 36.99
C ARG A 91 -14.68 -52.69 37.42
N THR A 92 -15.40 -53.80 37.28
CA THR A 92 -16.77 -53.91 37.84
C THR A 92 -16.70 -53.88 39.37
N ASN A 93 -17.22 -52.83 40.01
CA ASN A 93 -17.17 -52.68 41.47
C ASN A 93 -18.39 -53.33 42.14
N TYR A 94 -18.25 -54.60 42.53
CA TYR A 94 -19.34 -55.37 43.15
C TYR A 94 -19.79 -54.84 44.52
N SER A 95 -18.99 -54.01 45.21
CA SER A 95 -19.44 -53.38 46.45
C SER A 95 -20.65 -52.46 46.23
N LEU A 96 -20.82 -51.91 45.02
CA LEU A 96 -21.97 -51.06 44.70
C LEU A 96 -23.30 -51.81 44.74
N TYR A 97 -23.31 -53.16 44.75
CA TYR A 97 -24.54 -53.94 44.95
C TYR A 97 -25.27 -53.57 46.26
N LEU A 98 -24.57 -52.99 47.23
CA LEU A 98 -25.16 -52.44 48.44
C LEU A 98 -26.05 -51.22 48.17
N LEU A 99 -25.82 -50.45 47.10
CA LEU A 99 -26.60 -49.26 46.73
C LEU A 99 -27.98 -49.61 46.14
N LYS A 100 -28.94 -48.67 46.26
CA LYS A 100 -30.23 -48.74 45.57
C LYS A 100 -30.04 -48.73 44.05
N CYS A 101 -31.06 -49.22 43.33
CA CYS A 101 -31.04 -49.23 41.87
C CYS A 101 -30.89 -47.82 41.30
N PHE A 102 -29.92 -47.61 40.42
CA PHE A 102 -29.79 -46.38 39.64
C PHE A 102 -31.06 -46.10 38.82
N ARG A 103 -31.49 -44.83 38.81
CA ARG A 103 -32.67 -44.37 38.06
C ARG A 103 -32.33 -44.18 36.58
N GLY A 104 -33.33 -44.41 35.71
CA GLY A 104 -33.29 -43.99 34.30
C GLY A 104 -32.10 -44.52 33.48
N GLY A 105 -31.56 -43.64 32.62
CA GLY A 105 -30.52 -43.94 31.62
C GLY A 105 -29.14 -44.31 32.19
N LEU A 106 -28.93 -44.16 33.50
CA LEU A 106 -27.68 -44.53 34.17
C LEU A 106 -27.38 -46.03 34.10
N LYS A 107 -28.40 -46.90 33.97
CA LYS A 107 -28.24 -48.35 33.84
C LYS A 107 -27.36 -48.80 32.67
N GLY A 108 -27.20 -47.97 31.65
CA GLY A 108 -26.34 -48.25 30.49
C GLY A 108 -24.97 -47.57 30.56
N ALA A 109 -24.60 -46.90 31.66
CA ALA A 109 -23.26 -46.31 31.81
C ALA A 109 -22.19 -47.40 31.74
N ARG A 110 -21.09 -47.17 31.00
CA ARG A 110 -20.07 -48.21 30.76
C ARG A 110 -19.45 -48.76 32.05
N CYS A 111 -19.31 -47.94 33.09
CA CYS A 111 -18.81 -48.36 34.40
C CYS A 111 -19.78 -49.22 35.22
N LEU A 112 -21.05 -49.29 34.82
CA LEU A 112 -22.08 -50.13 35.45
C LEU A 112 -22.44 -51.35 34.59
N GLN A 113 -21.76 -51.53 33.45
CA GLN A 113 -21.98 -52.65 32.54
C GLN A 113 -21.61 -53.97 33.24
N GLY A 114 -22.44 -55.00 33.08
CA GLY A 114 -22.28 -56.30 33.77
C GLY A 114 -22.97 -56.40 35.14
N MET A 115 -23.33 -55.27 35.77
CA MET A 115 -24.02 -55.28 37.07
C MET A 115 -25.54 -55.42 36.94
N LYS A 116 -26.14 -56.40 37.61
CA LYS A 116 -27.59 -56.58 37.67
C LYS A 116 -28.16 -55.93 38.93
N PHE A 117 -28.40 -54.62 38.87
CA PHE A 117 -29.10 -53.86 39.92
C PHE A 117 -30.60 -54.15 39.94
N VAL A 118 -30.98 -55.41 40.14
CA VAL A 118 -32.37 -55.85 40.26
C VAL A 118 -32.88 -55.65 41.69
N LYS A 119 -34.20 -55.45 41.85
CA LYS A 119 -34.85 -55.29 43.16
C LYS A 119 -35.14 -56.62 43.86
N LYS A 120 -35.13 -57.72 43.09
CA LYS A 120 -35.38 -59.09 43.58
C LYS A 120 -34.46 -60.07 42.86
N ALA A 121 -33.98 -61.10 43.55
CA ALA A 121 -33.29 -62.24 42.97
C ALA A 121 -34.17 -63.49 43.06
N LYS A 122 -34.24 -64.29 41.99
CA LYS A 122 -35.00 -65.56 41.99
C LYS A 122 -34.11 -66.67 42.56
N ARG A 123 -34.72 -67.54 43.38
CA ARG A 123 -34.15 -68.78 43.90
C ARG A 123 -34.54 -69.96 43.02
N ASP A 124 -33.81 -71.06 43.14
CA ASP A 124 -34.03 -72.28 42.35
C ASP A 124 -35.37 -72.95 42.69
N ASP A 125 -35.86 -72.74 43.92
CA ASP A 125 -37.19 -73.18 44.39
C ASP A 125 -38.35 -72.31 43.88
N GLY A 126 -38.08 -71.29 43.06
CA GLY A 126 -39.06 -70.35 42.52
C GLY A 126 -39.41 -69.17 43.43
N THR A 127 -38.93 -69.14 44.68
CA THR A 127 -39.09 -68.00 45.59
C THR A 127 -38.16 -66.84 45.21
N SER A 128 -38.35 -65.65 45.80
CA SER A 128 -37.52 -64.48 45.48
C SER A 128 -37.01 -63.77 46.72
N LEU A 129 -35.71 -63.47 46.74
CA LEU A 129 -35.09 -62.62 47.74
C LEU A 129 -35.32 -61.15 47.39
N SER A 130 -35.81 -60.37 48.35
CA SER A 130 -35.94 -58.91 48.22
C SER A 130 -34.64 -58.19 48.55
N PHE A 131 -34.47 -57.01 47.96
CA PHE A 131 -33.43 -56.07 48.36
C PHE A 131 -33.49 -55.78 49.88
N LEU A 132 -32.34 -55.77 50.54
CA LEU A 132 -32.23 -55.55 51.99
C LEU A 132 -32.86 -54.23 52.44
N ALA A 133 -33.42 -54.23 53.65
CA ALA A 133 -33.94 -53.02 54.27
C ALA A 133 -32.80 -52.05 54.64
N ASP A 134 -33.08 -50.76 54.71
CA ASP A 134 -32.06 -49.72 54.94
C ASP A 134 -31.25 -49.95 56.24
N LYS A 135 -31.87 -50.46 57.31
CA LYS A 135 -31.19 -50.82 58.58
C LYS A 135 -30.16 -51.94 58.39
N GLU A 136 -30.50 -52.97 57.63
CA GLU A 136 -29.62 -54.12 57.36
C GLU A 136 -28.48 -53.74 56.42
N ARG A 137 -28.76 -52.86 55.45
CA ARG A 137 -27.74 -52.32 54.53
C ARG A 137 -26.70 -51.50 55.28
N ILE A 138 -27.11 -50.67 56.25
CA ILE A 138 -26.19 -49.92 57.11
C ILE A 138 -25.37 -50.87 57.98
N ALA A 139 -25.99 -51.92 58.54
CA ALA A 139 -25.26 -52.91 59.34
C ALA A 139 -24.18 -53.61 58.51
N VAL A 140 -24.49 -53.99 57.26
CA VAL A 140 -23.51 -54.52 56.30
C VAL A 140 -22.44 -53.47 55.99
N LEU A 141 -22.81 -52.23 55.67
CA LEU A 141 -21.87 -51.14 55.37
C LEU A 141 -20.84 -50.94 56.50
N ASN A 142 -21.31 -50.84 57.74
CA ASN A 142 -20.45 -50.62 58.89
C ASN A 142 -19.46 -51.77 59.08
N TYR A 143 -19.89 -53.01 58.84
CA TYR A 143 -19.00 -54.16 58.85
C TYR A 143 -17.96 -54.09 57.73
N LEU A 144 -18.37 -53.76 56.50
CA LEU A 144 -17.45 -53.59 55.37
C LEU A 144 -16.43 -52.47 55.60
N LEU A 145 -16.81 -51.39 56.29
CA LEU A 145 -15.92 -50.29 56.65
C LEU A 145 -14.84 -50.72 57.65
N VAL A 146 -15.21 -51.55 58.63
CA VAL A 146 -14.26 -52.11 59.61
C VAL A 146 -13.28 -53.06 58.92
N GLU A 147 -13.76 -53.94 58.05
CA GLU A 147 -12.96 -54.94 57.34
C GLU A 147 -12.35 -54.44 56.03
N ARG A 148 -12.34 -53.12 55.78
CA ARG A 148 -12.09 -52.56 54.44
C ARG A 148 -10.75 -52.93 53.82
N GLU A 149 -9.70 -53.04 54.63
CA GLU A 149 -8.34 -53.39 54.17
C GLU A 149 -8.27 -54.85 53.72
N LYS A 150 -8.93 -55.75 54.47
CA LYS A 150 -9.03 -57.17 54.13
C LYS A 150 -9.85 -57.39 52.86
N LEU A 151 -10.87 -56.57 52.65
CA LEU A 151 -11.84 -56.73 51.57
C LEU A 151 -11.50 -56.01 50.29
N PHE A 152 -10.47 -55.14 50.30
CA PHE A 152 -10.21 -54.16 49.24
C PHE A 152 -11.44 -53.29 48.95
N PHE A 153 -12.19 -52.96 50.01
CA PHE A 153 -13.39 -52.13 49.91
C PHE A 153 -13.00 -50.65 49.81
N GLN A 154 -13.53 -49.97 48.79
CA GLN A 154 -13.28 -48.55 48.50
C GLN A 154 -14.52 -47.69 48.84
N PRO A 155 -14.68 -47.24 50.11
CA PRO A 155 -15.85 -46.48 50.53
C PRO A 155 -15.96 -45.10 49.86
N GLU A 156 -14.84 -44.51 49.45
CA GLU A 156 -14.79 -43.22 48.74
C GLU A 156 -15.45 -43.33 47.36
N GLU A 157 -15.28 -44.46 46.68
CA GLU A 157 -15.93 -44.75 45.40
C GLU A 157 -17.43 -45.02 45.62
N MET A 158 -17.79 -45.75 46.68
CA MET A 158 -19.20 -45.96 47.03
C MET A 158 -19.91 -44.63 47.31
N LEU A 159 -19.25 -43.67 47.98
CA LEU A 159 -19.79 -42.34 48.23
C LEU A 159 -20.13 -41.61 46.91
N PHE A 160 -19.21 -41.63 45.95
CA PHE A 160 -19.43 -41.03 44.62
C PHE A 160 -20.67 -41.61 43.94
N PHE A 161 -20.78 -42.94 43.88
CA PHE A 161 -21.92 -43.60 43.25
C PHE A 161 -23.22 -43.47 44.04
N ALA A 162 -23.17 -43.33 45.37
CA ALA A 162 -24.35 -43.07 46.20
C ALA A 162 -25.01 -41.73 45.83
N ILE A 163 -24.21 -40.72 45.47
CA ILE A 163 -24.72 -39.42 44.98
C ILE A 163 -25.47 -39.61 43.67
N PHE A 164 -24.90 -40.33 42.70
CA PHE A 164 -25.56 -40.61 41.41
C PHE A 164 -26.77 -41.54 41.54
N ALA A 165 -26.76 -42.46 42.51
CA ALA A 165 -27.92 -43.30 42.84
C ALA A 165 -29.02 -42.54 43.61
N GLN A 166 -28.72 -41.31 44.07
CA GLN A 166 -29.54 -40.56 45.03
C GLN A 166 -29.87 -41.38 46.29
N ASP A 167 -28.94 -42.21 46.75
CA ASP A 167 -29.09 -43.06 47.92
C ASP A 167 -28.68 -42.30 49.20
N THR A 168 -29.60 -41.46 49.67
CA THR A 168 -29.36 -40.57 50.82
C THR A 168 -29.05 -41.32 52.11
N VAL A 169 -29.46 -42.59 52.22
CA VAL A 169 -29.23 -43.43 53.40
C VAL A 169 -27.77 -43.84 53.48
N VAL A 170 -27.24 -44.46 52.41
CA VAL A 170 -25.83 -44.86 52.36
C VAL A 170 -24.92 -43.64 52.34
N TYR A 171 -25.29 -42.58 51.62
CA TYR A 171 -24.57 -41.32 51.64
C TYR A 171 -24.38 -40.79 53.07
N LYS A 172 -25.47 -40.65 53.86
CA LYS A 172 -25.38 -40.17 55.25
C LYS A 172 -24.53 -41.07 56.13
N ALA A 173 -24.70 -42.38 56.04
CA ALA A 173 -23.92 -43.35 56.81
C ALA A 173 -22.40 -43.24 56.51
N LEU A 174 -22.02 -43.04 55.25
CA LEU A 174 -20.62 -42.80 54.87
C LEU A 174 -20.11 -41.46 55.42
N LYS A 175 -20.91 -40.40 55.35
CA LYS A 175 -20.52 -39.08 55.88
C LYS A 175 -20.36 -39.08 57.40
N GLU A 176 -21.20 -39.82 58.14
CA GLU A 176 -21.08 -40.00 59.60
C GLU A 176 -19.75 -40.64 60.00
N GLN A 177 -19.17 -41.46 59.12
CA GLN A 177 -17.86 -42.09 59.28
C GLN A 177 -16.71 -41.25 58.71
N ASN A 178 -16.95 -39.96 58.41
CA ASN A 178 -15.99 -39.03 57.81
C ASN A 178 -15.40 -39.47 56.45
N ILE A 179 -16.13 -40.29 55.69
CA ILE A 179 -15.72 -40.65 54.33
C ILE A 179 -15.91 -39.44 53.41
N MET A 180 -14.87 -39.17 52.61
CA MET A 180 -14.81 -38.09 51.62
C MET A 180 -14.60 -38.69 50.23
N LEU A 181 -14.84 -37.90 49.18
CA LEU A 181 -14.44 -38.32 47.82
C LEU A 181 -12.92 -38.48 47.74
N SER A 182 -12.47 -39.49 46.99
CA SER A 182 -11.05 -39.74 46.77
C SER A 182 -10.37 -38.54 46.11
N GLU A 183 -9.09 -38.32 46.42
CA GLU A 183 -8.33 -37.20 45.85
C GLU A 183 -8.32 -37.27 44.31
N GLN A 184 -8.29 -38.48 43.74
CA GLN A 184 -8.35 -38.72 42.30
C GLN A 184 -9.68 -38.25 41.70
N ARG A 185 -10.81 -38.52 42.38
CA ARG A 185 -12.15 -38.06 41.95
C ARG A 185 -12.26 -36.54 42.01
N VAL A 186 -11.81 -35.93 43.12
CA VAL A 186 -11.80 -34.47 43.29
C VAL A 186 -10.91 -33.82 42.24
N PHE A 187 -9.70 -34.33 42.03
CA PHE A 187 -8.75 -33.82 41.05
C PHE A 187 -9.28 -33.95 39.61
N ALA A 188 -9.89 -35.08 39.26
CA ALA A 188 -10.51 -35.28 37.94
C ALA A 188 -11.62 -34.26 37.68
N MET A 189 -12.48 -33.98 38.66
CA MET A 189 -13.58 -33.03 38.52
C MET A 189 -13.15 -31.55 38.52
N THR A 190 -11.97 -31.22 39.05
CA THR A 190 -11.54 -29.83 39.28
C THR A 190 -10.33 -29.38 38.45
N GLU A 191 -9.26 -30.17 38.35
CA GLU A 191 -7.95 -29.75 37.82
C GLU A 191 -7.45 -30.58 36.61
N GLY A 192 -7.69 -31.91 36.57
CA GLY A 192 -6.71 -32.85 36.01
C GLY A 192 -6.80 -33.30 34.55
N THR A 193 -5.64 -33.57 33.93
CA THR A 193 -5.39 -34.36 32.68
C THR A 193 -4.75 -35.74 32.93
N LEU A 194 -4.45 -36.09 34.19
CA LEU A 194 -3.72 -37.32 34.57
C LEU A 194 -4.63 -38.53 34.86
N ALA A 195 -5.94 -38.32 35.01
CA ALA A 195 -6.92 -39.33 35.40
C ALA A 195 -8.09 -39.41 34.40
N ASP A 196 -7.77 -39.55 33.11
CA ASP A 196 -8.76 -39.54 32.01
C ASP A 196 -9.90 -40.57 32.21
N GLY A 197 -9.63 -41.70 32.88
CA GLY A 197 -10.65 -42.70 33.21
C GLY A 197 -11.76 -42.16 34.14
N TYR A 198 -11.37 -41.53 35.26
CA TYR A 198 -12.29 -40.94 36.24
C TYR A 198 -13.08 -39.76 35.66
N TRP A 199 -12.43 -38.93 34.83
CA TRP A 199 -13.09 -37.84 34.13
C TRP A 199 -14.07 -38.35 33.06
N PHE A 200 -13.67 -39.36 32.29
CA PHE A 200 -14.54 -39.97 31.28
C PHE A 200 -15.79 -40.56 31.93
N GLU A 201 -15.62 -41.24 33.07
CA GLU A 201 -16.73 -41.79 33.83
C GLU A 201 -17.68 -40.71 34.36
N PHE A 202 -17.14 -39.68 35.02
CA PHE A 202 -17.93 -38.54 35.48
C PHE A 202 -18.72 -37.90 34.33
N SER A 203 -18.04 -37.54 33.24
CA SER A 203 -18.70 -36.93 32.07
C SER A 203 -19.72 -37.87 31.40
N SER A 204 -19.47 -39.17 31.39
CA SER A 204 -20.42 -40.17 30.86
C SER A 204 -21.65 -40.32 31.74
N LEU A 205 -21.51 -40.29 33.07
CA LEU A 205 -22.64 -40.39 33.99
C LEU A 205 -23.49 -39.12 33.91
N VAL A 206 -22.86 -37.94 33.97
CA VAL A 206 -23.52 -36.64 33.83
C VAL A 206 -24.30 -36.55 32.50
N GLY A 207 -23.72 -37.02 31.39
CA GLY A 207 -24.39 -37.04 30.09
C GLY A 207 -25.64 -37.92 30.01
N LYS A 208 -25.79 -38.90 30.90
CA LYS A 208 -26.95 -39.80 30.96
C LYS A 208 -28.00 -39.40 31.99
N LEU A 209 -27.76 -38.33 32.76
CA LEU A 209 -28.71 -37.83 33.73
C LEU A 209 -29.93 -37.24 33.01
N ALA A 210 -31.11 -37.54 33.57
CA ALA A 210 -32.33 -36.83 33.23
C ALA A 210 -32.26 -35.40 33.80
N ASP A 211 -32.88 -34.44 33.14
CA ASP A 211 -32.73 -33.01 33.50
C ASP A 211 -33.24 -32.71 34.92
N LYS A 212 -34.27 -33.44 35.37
CA LYS A 212 -34.80 -33.34 36.74
C LYS A 212 -33.82 -33.76 37.82
N ASP A 213 -32.89 -34.68 37.51
CA ASP A 213 -31.93 -35.23 38.47
C ASP A 213 -30.56 -34.53 38.36
N TYR A 214 -30.29 -33.85 37.24
CA TYR A 214 -29.01 -33.20 36.94
C TYR A 214 -28.62 -32.18 38.01
N ILE A 215 -29.52 -31.24 38.33
CA ILE A 215 -29.20 -30.13 39.24
C ILE A 215 -28.93 -30.62 40.66
N ASP A 216 -29.76 -31.52 41.19
CA ASP A 216 -29.62 -32.07 42.54
C ASP A 216 -28.29 -32.81 42.71
N ILE A 217 -27.93 -33.66 41.72
CA ILE A 217 -26.68 -34.42 41.73
C ILE A 217 -25.48 -33.48 41.62
N MET A 218 -25.51 -32.52 40.71
CA MET A 218 -24.42 -31.58 40.51
C MET A 218 -24.22 -30.64 41.72
N GLN A 219 -25.30 -30.20 42.36
CA GLN A 219 -25.24 -29.45 43.62
C GLN A 219 -24.62 -30.29 44.74
N GLN A 220 -25.07 -31.53 44.91
CA GLN A 220 -24.52 -32.43 45.91
C GLN A 220 -23.03 -32.70 45.68
N LEU A 221 -22.60 -32.90 44.42
CA LEU A 221 -21.19 -33.02 44.07
C LEU A 221 -20.41 -31.73 44.37
N SER A 222 -20.99 -30.56 44.10
CA SER A 222 -20.33 -29.30 44.42
C SER A 222 -20.07 -29.13 45.92
N ILE A 223 -20.97 -29.63 46.78
CA ILE A 223 -20.77 -29.61 48.23
C ILE A 223 -19.55 -30.47 48.59
N GLU A 224 -19.45 -31.67 48.01
CA GLU A 224 -18.32 -32.59 48.24
C GLU A 224 -16.99 -32.09 47.67
N LEU A 225 -17.00 -31.10 46.77
CA LEU A 225 -15.78 -30.46 46.26
C LEU A 225 -15.21 -29.39 47.22
N SER A 226 -15.84 -29.14 48.36
CA SER A 226 -15.34 -28.24 49.42
C SER A 226 -14.92 -26.86 48.90
N GLY A 227 -15.76 -26.26 48.04
CA GLY A 227 -15.54 -24.93 47.48
C GLY A 227 -14.67 -24.87 46.22
N LYS A 228 -14.13 -26.00 45.74
CA LYS A 228 -13.43 -26.05 44.45
C LYS A 228 -14.43 -26.01 43.29
N SER A 229 -14.14 -25.20 42.27
CA SER A 229 -14.93 -25.15 41.04
C SER A 229 -14.65 -26.36 40.14
N PHE A 230 -15.70 -26.85 39.47
CA PHE A 230 -15.59 -27.84 38.41
C PHE A 230 -14.70 -27.35 37.27
N ARG A 231 -13.94 -28.27 36.69
CA ARG A 231 -13.16 -28.06 35.48
C ARG A 231 -14.09 -27.79 34.30
N PHE A 232 -13.83 -26.73 33.55
CA PHE A 232 -14.45 -26.49 32.26
C PHE A 232 -13.71 -27.28 31.15
N THR A 233 -14.47 -28.00 30.31
CA THR A 233 -13.99 -28.67 29.09
C THR A 233 -15.06 -28.56 28.00
N GLN A 234 -14.67 -28.71 26.73
CA GLN A 234 -15.65 -28.71 25.64
C GLN A 234 -16.68 -29.84 25.80
N LYS A 235 -16.24 -31.05 26.20
CA LYS A 235 -17.13 -32.20 26.37
C LYS A 235 -18.22 -31.96 27.43
N ILE A 236 -17.86 -31.39 28.59
CA ILE A 236 -18.85 -31.11 29.64
C ILE A 236 -19.77 -29.96 29.22
N PHE A 237 -19.23 -28.94 28.55
CA PHE A 237 -20.03 -27.87 27.97
C PHE A 237 -21.04 -28.42 26.95
N ASP A 238 -20.64 -29.32 26.04
CA ASP A 238 -21.54 -29.90 25.04
C ASP A 238 -22.68 -30.74 25.64
N ILE A 239 -22.43 -31.34 26.80
CA ILE A 239 -23.43 -32.07 27.58
C ILE A 239 -24.38 -31.10 28.27
N THR A 240 -23.85 -30.09 28.97
CA THR A 240 -24.63 -29.18 29.81
C THR A 240 -25.39 -28.14 28.99
N GLN A 241 -24.84 -27.67 27.87
CA GLN A 241 -25.39 -26.54 27.10
C GLN A 241 -26.81 -26.81 26.56
N LYS A 242 -27.09 -28.08 26.21
CA LYS A 242 -28.43 -28.56 25.80
C LYS A 242 -29.50 -28.44 26.89
N ARG A 243 -29.11 -28.06 28.11
CA ARG A 243 -29.98 -27.92 29.29
C ARG A 243 -30.10 -26.46 29.74
N PHE A 244 -29.50 -25.52 29.02
CA PHE A 244 -29.51 -24.09 29.41
C PHE A 244 -30.85 -23.39 29.23
N TYR A 245 -31.83 -24.03 28.56
CA TYR A 245 -33.23 -23.60 28.63
C TYR A 245 -33.73 -23.56 30.09
N ASN A 246 -33.12 -24.33 31.01
CA ASN A 246 -33.36 -24.22 32.44
C ASN A 246 -32.39 -23.22 33.09
N ILE A 247 -32.92 -22.08 33.53
CA ILE A 247 -32.15 -21.01 34.17
C ILE A 247 -31.36 -21.49 35.40
N ASN A 248 -31.87 -22.44 36.18
CA ASN A 248 -31.18 -22.93 37.39
C ASN A 248 -29.92 -23.73 37.02
N ILE A 249 -29.97 -24.50 35.92
CA ILE A 249 -28.81 -25.24 35.42
C ILE A 249 -27.77 -24.26 34.87
N PHE A 250 -28.20 -23.24 34.13
CA PHE A 250 -27.29 -22.21 33.62
C PHE A 250 -26.63 -21.41 34.75
N ALA A 251 -27.41 -20.95 35.74
CA ALA A 251 -26.90 -20.23 36.90
C ALA A 251 -25.90 -21.08 37.71
N PHE A 252 -26.23 -22.35 37.97
CA PHE A 252 -25.32 -23.29 38.62
C PHE A 252 -24.02 -23.46 37.81
N PHE A 253 -24.13 -23.62 36.48
CA PHE A 253 -22.97 -23.77 35.62
C PHE A 253 -22.01 -22.59 35.73
N LEU A 254 -22.54 -21.36 35.68
CA LEU A 254 -21.70 -20.16 35.81
C LEU A 254 -21.07 -20.02 37.20
N ALA A 255 -21.80 -20.36 38.27
CA ALA A 255 -21.31 -20.20 39.64
C ALA A 255 -20.26 -21.25 40.02
N HIS A 256 -20.38 -22.48 39.52
CA HIS A 256 -19.61 -23.62 40.01
C HIS A 256 -18.54 -24.13 39.03
N PHE A 257 -18.50 -23.69 37.77
CA PHE A 257 -17.43 -24.03 36.82
C PHE A 257 -16.44 -22.88 36.65
N ARG A 258 -15.18 -23.20 36.31
CA ARG A 258 -14.13 -22.20 36.08
C ARG A 258 -14.45 -21.25 34.92
N GLN A 259 -14.85 -20.02 35.26
CA GLN A 259 -15.23 -19.00 34.29
C GLN A 259 -14.06 -18.53 33.41
N GLU A 260 -12.81 -18.54 33.91
CA GLU A 260 -11.62 -18.08 33.19
C GLU A 260 -11.35 -18.85 31.88
N LYS A 261 -11.85 -20.09 31.78
CA LYS A 261 -11.69 -20.96 30.60
C LYS A 261 -12.93 -20.96 29.69
N MET A 262 -13.99 -20.26 30.08
CA MET A 262 -15.24 -20.21 29.34
C MET A 262 -15.15 -19.24 28.17
N LYS A 263 -15.47 -19.73 26.97
CA LYS A 263 -15.65 -18.88 25.80
C LYS A 263 -17.04 -18.28 25.82
N LYS A 264 -17.18 -17.10 26.45
CA LYS A 264 -18.44 -16.37 26.62
C LYS A 264 -19.28 -16.27 25.33
N TYR A 265 -18.63 -16.10 24.19
CA TYR A 265 -19.28 -16.01 22.89
C TYR A 265 -19.94 -17.31 22.42
N GLU A 266 -19.30 -18.47 22.66
CA GLU A 266 -19.88 -19.78 22.34
C GLU A 266 -21.07 -20.09 23.27
N ILE A 267 -20.99 -19.67 24.54
CA ILE A 267 -22.10 -19.79 25.49
C ILE A 267 -23.31 -18.99 25.01
N ILE A 268 -23.14 -17.72 24.66
CA ILE A 268 -24.26 -16.86 24.21
C ILE A 268 -24.90 -17.45 22.94
N ARG A 269 -24.10 -17.96 22.00
CA ARG A 269 -24.64 -18.64 20.82
C ARG A 269 -25.48 -19.87 21.18
N SER A 270 -25.01 -20.69 22.12
CA SER A 270 -25.79 -21.82 22.60
C SER A 270 -27.10 -21.40 23.26
N LEU A 271 -27.11 -20.32 24.05
CA LEU A 271 -28.35 -19.79 24.63
C LEU A 271 -29.33 -19.32 23.56
N ILE A 272 -28.82 -18.71 22.48
CA ILE A 272 -29.61 -18.32 21.30
C ILE A 272 -30.15 -19.57 20.60
N ASP A 273 -29.32 -20.61 20.41
CA ASP A 273 -29.71 -21.84 19.73
C ASP A 273 -30.83 -22.58 20.48
N GLU A 274 -30.82 -22.54 21.82
CA GLU A 274 -31.83 -23.15 22.68
C GLU A 274 -33.02 -22.22 23.04
N ASN A 275 -33.08 -21.00 22.48
CA ASN A 275 -34.08 -19.97 22.84
C ASN A 275 -34.19 -19.71 24.36
N ALA A 276 -33.07 -19.78 25.09
CA ALA A 276 -33.04 -19.63 26.54
C ALA A 276 -33.07 -18.16 26.96
N VAL A 277 -34.20 -17.46 26.76
CA VAL A 277 -34.35 -16.02 27.01
C VAL A 277 -34.07 -15.65 28.47
N ASP A 278 -34.53 -16.46 29.42
CA ASP A 278 -34.28 -16.26 30.85
C ASP A 278 -32.78 -16.37 31.20
N ALA A 279 -32.05 -17.23 30.49
CA ALA A 279 -30.60 -17.35 30.64
C ALA A 279 -29.86 -16.16 29.98
N LEU A 280 -30.38 -15.60 28.89
CA LEU A 280 -29.86 -14.36 28.30
C LEU A 280 -29.96 -13.17 29.26
N ALA A 281 -30.99 -13.12 30.13
CA ALA A 281 -31.07 -12.12 31.20
C ALA A 281 -29.97 -12.25 32.27
N VAL A 282 -29.37 -13.44 32.43
CA VAL A 282 -28.18 -13.63 33.27
C VAL A 282 -26.94 -13.06 32.56
N VAL A 283 -26.83 -13.26 31.24
CA VAL A 283 -25.74 -12.68 30.41
C VAL A 283 -25.73 -11.14 30.47
N GLU A 284 -26.91 -10.51 30.53
CA GLU A 284 -27.07 -9.06 30.77
C GLU A 284 -26.45 -8.63 32.09
N ARG A 285 -26.82 -9.29 33.21
CA ARG A 285 -26.29 -9.00 34.55
C ARG A 285 -24.77 -9.15 34.62
N GLU A 286 -24.23 -10.13 33.91
CA GLU A 286 -22.79 -10.41 33.85
C GLU A 286 -22.02 -9.44 32.91
N GLY A 287 -22.70 -8.57 32.17
CA GLY A 287 -22.08 -7.55 31.32
C GLY A 287 -21.38 -8.09 30.07
N TRP A 288 -21.75 -9.28 29.58
CA TRP A 288 -21.04 -9.93 28.47
C TRP A 288 -21.34 -9.30 27.08
N LEU A 289 -22.42 -8.53 26.98
CA LEU A 289 -22.89 -7.84 25.76
C LEU A 289 -22.73 -6.30 25.83
N THR A 290 -21.76 -5.81 26.62
CA THR A 290 -21.52 -4.38 26.82
C THR A 290 -21.02 -3.64 25.57
N THR A 291 -20.33 -4.31 24.64
CA THR A 291 -19.83 -3.68 23.42
C THR A 291 -20.81 -3.81 22.25
N SER A 292 -20.98 -2.73 21.48
CA SER A 292 -21.89 -2.69 20.33
C SER A 292 -21.60 -3.77 19.29
N LYS A 293 -20.31 -3.97 18.95
CA LYS A 293 -19.86 -5.03 18.03
C LYS A 293 -20.35 -6.42 18.46
N LYS A 294 -20.26 -6.75 19.75
CA LYS A 294 -20.71 -8.07 20.25
C LYS A 294 -22.23 -8.20 20.19
N ARG A 295 -22.98 -7.13 20.51
CA ARG A 295 -24.44 -7.12 20.37
C ARG A 295 -24.86 -7.36 18.93
N ASP A 296 -24.28 -6.63 17.99
CA ASP A 296 -24.62 -6.71 16.56
C ASP A 296 -24.31 -8.10 15.98
N GLU A 297 -23.17 -8.69 16.37
CA GLU A 297 -22.82 -10.06 15.96
C GLU A 297 -23.81 -11.10 16.47
N MET A 298 -24.32 -10.95 17.71
CA MET A 298 -25.33 -11.86 18.26
C MET A 298 -26.70 -11.67 17.63
N ILE A 299 -27.09 -10.43 17.32
CA ILE A 299 -28.32 -10.13 16.56
C ILE A 299 -28.25 -10.75 15.17
N ALA A 300 -27.13 -10.59 14.47
CA ALA A 300 -26.91 -11.20 13.16
C ALA A 300 -26.97 -12.74 13.25
N TYR A 301 -26.34 -13.34 14.26
CA TYR A 301 -26.39 -14.79 14.48
C TYR A 301 -27.82 -15.28 14.76
N ALA A 302 -28.57 -14.62 15.65
CA ALA A 302 -29.95 -15.00 15.96
C ALA A 302 -30.87 -14.87 14.74
N SER A 303 -30.68 -13.82 13.93
CA SER A 303 -31.42 -13.61 12.68
C SER A 303 -31.11 -14.69 11.64
N GLN A 304 -29.83 -14.98 11.40
CA GLN A 304 -29.38 -16.02 10.45
C GLN A 304 -29.90 -17.41 10.81
N ASN A 305 -29.99 -17.73 12.10
CA ASN A 305 -30.46 -19.01 12.62
C ASN A 305 -31.98 -19.03 12.94
N GLN A 306 -32.72 -17.99 12.56
CA GLN A 306 -34.18 -17.90 12.71
C GLN A 306 -34.69 -18.07 14.16
N LYS A 307 -33.92 -17.58 15.14
CA LYS A 307 -34.25 -17.66 16.57
C LYS A 307 -35.04 -16.43 17.00
N THR A 308 -36.35 -16.45 16.76
CA THR A 308 -37.26 -15.29 16.91
C THR A 308 -37.31 -14.71 18.32
N GLU A 309 -37.43 -15.55 19.35
CA GLU A 309 -37.52 -15.11 20.76
C GLU A 309 -36.20 -14.51 21.26
N ALA A 310 -35.07 -15.18 20.95
CA ALA A 310 -33.74 -14.66 21.27
C ALA A 310 -33.43 -13.36 20.50
N LEU A 311 -33.86 -13.26 19.23
CA LEU A 311 -33.70 -12.06 18.42
C LEU A 311 -34.50 -10.89 19.01
N ALA A 312 -35.76 -11.12 19.40
CA ALA A 312 -36.60 -10.10 20.02
C ALA A 312 -35.96 -9.56 21.31
N TRP A 313 -35.45 -10.46 22.16
CA TRP A 313 -34.73 -10.08 23.38
C TRP A 313 -33.45 -9.28 23.08
N LEU A 314 -32.63 -9.71 22.10
CA LEU A 314 -31.40 -9.02 21.74
C LEU A 314 -31.64 -7.62 21.14
N LEU A 315 -32.72 -7.45 20.38
CA LEU A 315 -33.14 -6.15 19.84
C LEU A 315 -33.63 -5.22 20.95
N ASP A 316 -34.44 -5.73 21.88
CA ASP A 316 -34.88 -4.97 23.07
C ASP A 316 -33.68 -4.56 23.95
N PHE A 317 -32.76 -5.49 24.23
CA PHE A 317 -31.54 -5.23 24.97
C PHE A 317 -30.68 -4.15 24.31
N LYS A 318 -30.53 -4.18 22.98
CA LYS A 318 -29.83 -3.13 22.23
C LYS A 318 -30.53 -1.78 22.38
N ASN A 319 -31.85 -1.74 22.29
CA ASN A 319 -32.62 -0.50 22.42
C ASN A 319 -32.52 0.10 23.84
N ARG A 320 -32.52 -0.73 24.89
CA ARG A 320 -32.36 -0.28 26.29
C ARG A 320 -30.96 0.22 26.63
N THR A 321 -29.92 -0.24 25.93
CA THR A 321 -28.51 -0.02 26.30
C THR A 321 -27.71 0.85 25.32
N ALA A 322 -28.30 1.25 24.20
CA ALA A 322 -27.64 2.11 23.22
C ALA A 322 -27.53 3.56 23.72
N ASP A 323 -26.30 4.03 23.95
CA ASP A 323 -26.00 5.47 23.94
C ASP A 323 -25.93 5.92 22.47
N ILE A 324 -27.10 6.29 21.95
CA ILE A 324 -27.31 6.67 20.55
C ILE A 324 -26.36 7.82 20.16
N ALA A 325 -26.05 8.73 21.08
CA ALA A 325 -25.18 9.88 20.82
C ALA A 325 -23.71 9.46 20.65
N ALA A 326 -23.20 8.59 21.53
CA ALA A 326 -21.83 8.09 21.44
C ALA A 326 -21.60 7.16 20.24
N GLU A 327 -22.61 6.35 19.87
CA GLU A 327 -22.55 5.49 18.68
C GLU A 327 -22.58 6.31 17.38
N GLN A 328 -23.41 7.36 17.30
CA GLN A 328 -23.41 8.31 16.17
C GLN A 328 -22.08 9.05 16.05
N GLU A 329 -21.51 9.55 17.15
CA GLU A 329 -20.22 10.25 17.13
C GLU A 329 -19.07 9.33 16.68
N LYS A 330 -19.13 8.04 16.99
CA LYS A 330 -18.13 7.05 16.52
C LYS A 330 -18.31 6.72 15.04
N LEU A 331 -19.54 6.61 14.56
CA LEU A 331 -19.85 6.42 13.15
C LEU A 331 -19.40 7.63 12.33
N ASP A 332 -19.70 8.84 12.82
CA ASP A 332 -19.29 10.11 12.21
C ASP A 332 -17.77 10.23 12.17
N ARG A 333 -17.06 9.87 13.24
CA ARG A 333 -15.58 9.82 13.25
C ARG A 333 -15.02 8.81 12.25
N LYS A 334 -15.65 7.64 12.09
CA LYS A 334 -15.23 6.61 11.13
C LYS A 334 -15.47 7.09 9.70
N LEU A 335 -16.64 7.64 9.40
CA LEU A 335 -16.99 8.25 8.12
C LEU A 335 -16.02 9.39 7.77
N MET A 336 -15.69 10.25 8.73
CA MET A 336 -14.73 11.34 8.53
C MET A 336 -13.31 10.84 8.28
N ARG A 337 -12.89 9.72 8.88
CA ARG A 337 -11.60 9.08 8.56
C ARG A 337 -11.59 8.50 7.14
N GLU A 338 -12.67 7.85 6.73
CA GLU A 338 -12.80 7.28 5.39
C GLU A 338 -12.85 8.37 4.30
N LEU A 339 -13.60 9.46 4.53
CA LEU A 339 -13.61 10.63 3.66
C LEU A 339 -12.24 11.31 3.54
N ASN A 340 -11.49 11.39 4.65
CA ASN A 340 -10.13 11.94 4.65
C ASN A 340 -9.11 11.00 3.98
N ALA A 341 -9.36 9.69 3.92
CA ALA A 341 -8.50 8.72 3.26
C ALA A 341 -8.79 8.56 1.75
N ALA A 342 -9.86 9.16 1.24
CA ALA A 342 -10.21 9.09 -0.18
C ALA A 342 -9.10 9.72 -1.07
N PRO A 343 -8.82 9.15 -2.27
CA PRO A 343 -7.71 9.60 -3.12
C PRO A 343 -7.77 11.08 -3.57
N GLY A 344 -8.96 11.70 -3.53
CA GLY A 344 -9.19 13.11 -3.83
C GLY A 344 -9.41 14.01 -2.62
N SER A 345 -9.21 13.51 -1.40
CA SER A 345 -9.39 14.30 -0.19
C SER A 345 -8.32 15.41 -0.12
N VAL A 346 -8.66 16.52 0.52
CA VAL A 346 -7.70 17.62 0.76
C VAL A 346 -6.49 17.13 1.56
N ALA A 347 -6.69 16.18 2.47
CA ALA A 347 -5.63 15.60 3.29
C ALA A 347 -4.64 14.78 2.44
N ALA A 348 -5.12 13.93 1.54
CA ALA A 348 -4.29 13.16 0.63
C ALA A 348 -3.55 14.07 -0.37
N LEU A 349 -4.24 15.07 -0.94
CA LEU A 349 -3.63 16.00 -1.88
C LEU A 349 -2.54 16.86 -1.23
N ARG A 350 -2.64 17.21 0.06
CA ARG A 350 -1.57 17.93 0.80
C ARG A 350 -0.29 17.11 0.99
N GLN A 351 -0.36 15.79 0.92
CA GLN A 351 0.83 14.93 0.99
C GLN A 351 1.65 15.02 -0.31
N ILE A 352 0.99 15.29 -1.44
CA ILE A 352 1.62 15.31 -2.77
C ILE A 352 1.88 16.75 -3.23
N TRP A 353 0.99 17.69 -2.91
CA TRP A 353 0.98 19.04 -3.44
C TRP A 353 1.17 20.06 -2.32
N ASN A 354 2.14 20.96 -2.51
CA ASN A 354 2.17 22.23 -1.80
C ASN A 354 1.41 23.26 -2.63
N PHE A 355 0.54 24.03 -1.99
CA PHE A 355 -0.26 25.05 -2.64
C PHE A 355 -0.56 26.20 -1.68
N ARG A 356 -0.77 27.40 -2.22
CA ARG A 356 -1.23 28.58 -1.47
C ARG A 356 -2.48 29.16 -2.12
N LYS A 357 -3.32 29.79 -1.31
CA LYS A 357 -4.53 30.48 -1.77
C LYS A 357 -4.16 31.89 -2.23
N GLN A 358 -4.74 32.31 -3.35
CA GLN A 358 -4.63 33.66 -3.91
C GLN A 358 -5.79 34.53 -3.41
N GLU A 359 -5.67 35.86 -3.54
CA GLU A 359 -6.68 36.84 -3.09
C GLU A 359 -8.05 36.62 -3.73
N ASN A 360 -8.07 36.23 -5.00
CA ASN A 360 -9.29 35.90 -5.77
C ASN A 360 -9.93 34.54 -5.39
N GLY A 361 -9.39 33.83 -4.41
CA GLY A 361 -9.93 32.54 -3.94
C GLY A 361 -9.39 31.30 -4.66
N THR A 362 -8.63 31.43 -5.75
CA THR A 362 -8.01 30.29 -6.45
C THR A 362 -6.72 29.82 -5.78
N LEU A 363 -6.21 28.67 -6.20
CA LEU A 363 -4.97 28.08 -5.70
C LEU A 363 -3.85 28.17 -6.75
N ILE A 364 -2.65 28.40 -6.25
CA ILE A 364 -1.40 28.24 -7.00
C ILE A 364 -0.59 27.09 -6.39
N ILE A 365 -0.20 26.13 -7.23
CA ILE A 365 0.70 25.05 -6.82
C ILE A 365 2.09 25.64 -6.59
N THR A 366 2.69 25.36 -5.43
CA THR A 366 4.02 25.87 -5.05
C THR A 366 5.06 24.79 -4.90
N GLY A 367 4.67 23.51 -4.95
CA GLY A 367 5.61 22.39 -4.95
C GLY A 367 4.94 21.05 -5.18
N TYR A 368 5.71 20.10 -5.71
CA TYR A 368 5.30 18.73 -5.96
C TYR A 368 6.22 17.76 -5.23
N LYS A 369 5.63 16.92 -4.37
CA LYS A 369 6.31 15.93 -3.52
C LYS A 369 6.12 14.48 -4.01
N GLY A 370 5.38 14.30 -5.10
CA GLY A 370 5.08 12.96 -5.62
C GLY A 370 6.25 12.37 -6.42
N ALA A 371 6.21 11.05 -6.57
CA ALA A 371 7.24 10.28 -7.29
C ALA A 371 6.78 9.75 -8.65
N LYS A 372 5.63 10.21 -9.17
CA LYS A 372 5.09 9.72 -10.44
C LYS A 372 5.86 10.29 -11.62
N THR A 373 6.08 9.47 -12.64
CA THR A 373 6.68 9.89 -13.92
C THR A 373 5.64 10.59 -14.83
N GLU A 374 4.37 10.26 -14.66
CA GLU A 374 3.23 10.94 -15.27
C GLU A 374 2.46 11.71 -14.21
N VAL A 375 2.48 13.04 -14.32
CA VAL A 375 1.92 13.93 -13.30
C VAL A 375 0.64 14.56 -13.83
N ILE A 376 -0.47 14.34 -13.12
CA ILE A 376 -1.75 14.99 -13.40
C ILE A 376 -1.98 16.05 -12.34
N ILE A 377 -2.04 17.31 -12.74
CA ILE A 377 -2.30 18.42 -11.82
C ILE A 377 -3.80 18.46 -11.53
N PRO A 378 -4.22 18.47 -10.25
CA PRO A 378 -5.64 18.47 -9.90
C PRO A 378 -6.31 19.79 -10.32
N GLU A 379 -7.52 19.71 -10.88
CA GLU A 379 -8.34 20.87 -11.22
C GLU A 379 -8.79 21.65 -9.97
N LYS A 380 -9.09 20.93 -8.88
CA LYS A 380 -9.54 21.49 -7.59
C LYS A 380 -8.84 20.77 -6.44
N ILE A 381 -8.58 21.51 -5.37
CA ILE A 381 -8.16 20.94 -4.08
C ILE A 381 -9.17 21.40 -3.03
N GLY A 382 -10.03 20.47 -2.61
CA GLY A 382 -11.22 20.79 -1.83
C GLY A 382 -12.21 21.59 -2.66
N LYS A 383 -12.64 22.75 -2.15
CA LYS A 383 -13.58 23.64 -2.87
C LYS A 383 -12.90 24.67 -3.79
N ASN A 384 -11.57 24.79 -3.73
CA ASN A 384 -10.86 25.85 -4.45
C ASN A 384 -10.27 25.30 -5.76
N ILE A 385 -10.35 26.12 -6.81
CA ILE A 385 -9.84 25.80 -8.16
C ILE A 385 -8.34 26.06 -8.21
N VAL A 386 -7.58 25.14 -8.80
CA VAL A 386 -6.16 25.33 -9.10
C VAL A 386 -6.04 26.12 -10.41
N ALA A 387 -5.53 27.34 -10.31
CA ALA A 387 -5.49 28.28 -11.42
C ALA A 387 -4.07 28.65 -11.88
N ALA A 388 -3.02 28.24 -11.15
CA ALA A 388 -1.66 28.59 -11.52
C ALA A 388 -0.62 27.58 -11.07
N ILE A 389 0.48 27.50 -11.82
CA ILE A 389 1.69 26.79 -11.44
C ILE A 389 2.73 27.81 -10.99
N GLY A 390 3.22 27.67 -9.77
CA GLY A 390 4.18 28.58 -9.17
C GLY A 390 5.58 28.52 -9.78
N LYS A 391 6.43 29.44 -9.31
CA LYS A 391 7.85 29.45 -9.64
C LYS A 391 8.51 28.12 -9.24
N GLY A 392 9.26 27.53 -10.17
CA GLY A 392 10.15 26.40 -9.88
C GLY A 392 9.51 25.13 -9.32
N VAL A 393 8.20 24.93 -9.49
CA VAL A 393 7.44 23.82 -8.86
C VAL A 393 8.04 22.44 -9.16
N PHE A 394 8.46 22.23 -10.41
CA PHE A 394 9.10 21.00 -10.89
C PHE A 394 10.55 21.23 -11.32
N SER A 395 11.16 22.35 -10.94
CA SER A 395 12.51 22.70 -11.40
C SER A 395 13.53 21.72 -10.83
N THR A 396 14.36 21.15 -11.69
CA THR A 396 15.54 20.37 -11.29
C THR A 396 16.78 21.25 -11.13
N GLU A 397 16.70 22.52 -11.55
CA GLU A 397 17.78 23.49 -11.47
C GLU A 397 17.73 24.28 -10.16
N ASP A 398 18.91 24.49 -9.57
CA ASP A 398 19.08 25.11 -8.26
C ASP A 398 18.62 26.58 -8.21
N VAL A 399 18.67 27.27 -9.35
CA VAL A 399 18.39 28.71 -9.48
C VAL A 399 16.92 29.06 -9.21
N PHE A 400 15.99 28.11 -9.37
CA PHE A 400 14.54 28.35 -9.24
C PHE A 400 13.89 27.69 -8.03
N LYS A 401 14.67 27.09 -7.12
CA LYS A 401 14.17 26.38 -5.94
C LYS A 401 13.25 27.23 -5.07
N THR A 402 12.11 26.66 -4.67
CA THR A 402 11.14 27.30 -3.77
C THR A 402 10.93 26.55 -2.45
N SER A 403 11.54 25.37 -2.27
CA SER A 403 11.61 24.54 -1.04
C SER A 403 11.86 23.04 -1.35
N THR A 404 12.06 22.67 -2.62
CA THR A 404 12.23 21.30 -3.10
C THR A 404 13.50 20.63 -2.56
N THR A 405 13.38 19.42 -2.02
CA THR A 405 14.50 18.62 -1.50
C THR A 405 15.31 17.97 -2.64
N ARG A 406 16.54 17.49 -2.34
CA ARG A 406 17.36 16.76 -3.32
C ARG A 406 16.67 15.50 -3.84
N GLU A 407 16.00 14.76 -2.97
CA GLU A 407 15.26 13.54 -3.34
C GLU A 407 14.10 13.85 -4.31
N GLN A 408 13.37 14.94 -4.07
CA GLN A 408 12.30 15.39 -4.96
C GLN A 408 12.84 15.79 -6.34
N ILE A 409 14.02 16.41 -6.41
CA ILE A 409 14.67 16.74 -7.68
C ILE A 409 15.00 15.48 -8.48
N GLU A 410 15.53 14.44 -7.83
CA GLU A 410 15.81 13.16 -8.49
C GLU A 410 14.52 12.45 -8.97
N GLN A 411 13.39 12.70 -8.31
CA GLN A 411 12.08 12.25 -8.78
C GLN A 411 11.60 13.10 -9.99
N HIS A 412 11.75 14.42 -9.93
CA HIS A 412 11.36 15.34 -11.00
C HIS A 412 12.13 15.05 -12.30
N LYS A 413 13.42 14.70 -12.21
CA LYS A 413 14.23 14.27 -13.37
C LYS A 413 13.66 13.08 -14.13
N LYS A 414 12.79 12.28 -13.50
CA LYS A 414 12.13 11.10 -14.09
C LYS A 414 10.78 11.41 -14.72
N ILE A 415 10.27 12.64 -14.62
CA ILE A 415 8.98 13.03 -15.18
C ILE A 415 9.06 13.02 -16.71
N ILE A 416 8.12 12.31 -17.34
CA ILE A 416 8.01 12.16 -18.80
C ILE A 416 6.78 12.86 -19.38
N LYS A 417 5.73 13.07 -18.57
CA LYS A 417 4.46 13.67 -19.01
C LYS A 417 3.83 14.49 -17.89
N ILE A 418 3.31 15.65 -18.24
CA ILE A 418 2.53 16.50 -17.32
C ILE A 418 1.20 16.85 -17.98
N VAL A 419 0.10 16.60 -17.27
CA VAL A 419 -1.26 16.95 -17.69
C VAL A 419 -1.72 18.14 -16.87
N LEU A 420 -1.96 19.27 -17.55
CA LEU A 420 -2.48 20.51 -16.97
C LEU A 420 -4.00 20.55 -17.15
N PRO A 421 -4.79 20.88 -16.12
CA PRO A 421 -6.23 21.09 -16.26
C PRO A 421 -6.53 22.42 -16.97
N GLU A 422 -7.69 22.52 -17.62
CA GLU A 422 -8.16 23.74 -18.32
C GLU A 422 -8.31 24.96 -17.40
N THR A 423 -8.31 24.76 -16.09
CA THR A 423 -8.39 25.83 -15.10
C THR A 423 -7.10 26.63 -14.95
N ILE A 424 -5.97 26.17 -15.49
CA ILE A 424 -4.69 26.88 -15.38
C ILE A 424 -4.71 28.15 -16.25
N VAL A 425 -4.38 29.27 -15.62
CA VAL A 425 -4.33 30.62 -16.21
C VAL A 425 -2.90 31.15 -16.29
N SER A 426 -1.97 30.66 -15.47
CA SER A 426 -0.56 31.09 -15.53
C SER A 426 0.44 30.01 -15.13
N ILE A 427 1.61 30.04 -15.77
CA ILE A 427 2.77 29.18 -15.52
C ILE A 427 3.94 30.05 -15.06
N GLY A 428 4.44 29.81 -13.85
CA GLY A 428 5.47 30.62 -13.22
C GLY A 428 6.87 30.41 -13.80
N LYS A 429 7.77 31.36 -13.46
CA LYS A 429 9.19 31.33 -13.81
C LYS A 429 9.84 29.99 -13.44
N GLY A 430 10.49 29.34 -14.40
CA GLY A 430 11.20 28.07 -14.18
C GLY A 430 10.32 26.90 -13.74
N ALA A 431 8.98 26.96 -13.92
CA ALA A 431 8.06 25.94 -13.40
C ALA A 431 8.43 24.49 -13.75
N PHE A 432 8.94 24.26 -14.96
CA PHE A 432 9.33 22.96 -15.53
C PHE A 432 10.82 22.94 -15.95
N CYS A 433 11.65 23.81 -15.38
CA CYS A 433 13.05 23.96 -15.74
C CYS A 433 13.85 22.68 -15.47
N GLY A 434 14.62 22.22 -16.45
CA GLY A 434 15.52 21.07 -16.34
C GLY A 434 14.83 19.70 -16.34
N LEU A 435 13.52 19.63 -16.63
CA LEU A 435 12.81 18.37 -16.85
C LEU A 435 13.25 17.68 -18.15
N SER A 436 14.47 17.16 -18.13
CA SER A 436 15.19 16.69 -19.32
C SER A 436 14.51 15.52 -20.02
N LEU A 437 13.68 14.73 -19.34
CA LEU A 437 12.93 13.59 -19.87
C LEU A 437 11.46 13.92 -20.24
N LEU A 438 10.99 15.16 -20.01
CA LEU A 438 9.63 15.56 -20.36
C LEU A 438 9.44 15.48 -21.88
N LYS A 439 8.48 14.67 -22.32
CA LYS A 439 8.16 14.43 -23.74
C LYS A 439 6.91 15.17 -24.20
N GLU A 440 5.91 15.24 -23.32
CA GLU A 440 4.56 15.72 -23.65
C GLU A 440 4.04 16.62 -22.52
N ILE A 441 3.61 17.82 -22.89
CA ILE A 441 2.82 18.72 -22.06
C ILE A 441 1.91 19.54 -22.96
N ASN A 442 0.61 19.52 -22.69
CA ASN A 442 -0.36 20.35 -23.39
C ASN A 442 -0.65 21.57 -22.53
N ILE A 443 -0.41 22.77 -23.07
CA ILE A 443 -0.69 24.04 -22.39
C ILE A 443 -2.14 24.43 -22.70
N PRO A 444 -3.01 24.58 -21.69
CA PRO A 444 -4.41 24.96 -21.90
C PRO A 444 -4.57 26.34 -22.55
N GLU A 445 -5.62 26.53 -23.34
CA GLU A 445 -5.98 27.82 -23.98
C GLU A 445 -6.33 28.93 -22.98
N GLY A 446 -6.62 28.55 -21.73
CA GLY A 446 -6.84 29.48 -20.61
C GLY A 446 -5.58 30.22 -20.18
N VAL A 447 -4.38 29.72 -20.51
CA VAL A 447 -3.11 30.26 -20.02
C VAL A 447 -2.79 31.59 -20.71
N LYS A 448 -2.60 32.63 -19.89
CA LYS A 448 -2.29 34.00 -20.32
C LYS A 448 -0.80 34.31 -20.26
N GLU A 449 -0.07 33.63 -19.38
CA GLU A 449 1.33 33.96 -19.06
C GLU A 449 2.16 32.70 -18.84
N ILE A 450 3.34 32.67 -19.45
CA ILE A 450 4.40 31.67 -19.23
C ILE A 450 5.68 32.41 -18.84
N GLY A 451 6.12 32.21 -17.60
CA GLY A 451 7.27 32.92 -17.05
C GLY A 451 8.61 32.46 -17.63
N ALA A 452 9.63 33.30 -17.45
CA ALA A 452 10.99 33.07 -17.94
C ALA A 452 11.54 31.71 -17.52
N ASN A 453 12.27 31.07 -18.42
CA ASN A 453 12.87 29.74 -18.26
C ASN A 453 11.88 28.63 -17.88
N ALA A 454 10.56 28.80 -18.07
CA ALA A 454 9.57 27.81 -17.64
C ALA A 454 9.86 26.40 -18.16
N PHE A 455 10.31 26.26 -19.41
CA PHE A 455 10.66 24.97 -20.04
C PHE A 455 12.15 24.87 -20.39
N TYR A 456 13.01 25.70 -19.80
CA TYR A 456 14.44 25.67 -20.10
C TYR A 456 15.02 24.28 -19.80
N GLY A 457 15.78 23.70 -20.72
CA GLY A 457 16.41 22.39 -20.54
C GLY A 457 15.47 21.18 -20.65
N CYS A 458 14.22 21.36 -21.14
CA CYS A 458 13.33 20.25 -21.49
C CYS A 458 13.79 19.54 -22.78
N CYS A 459 14.93 18.87 -22.72
CA CYS A 459 15.65 18.35 -23.87
C CYS A 459 14.87 17.32 -24.72
N HIS A 460 13.87 16.64 -24.14
CA HIS A 460 13.05 15.64 -24.81
C HIS A 460 11.68 16.13 -25.30
N LEU A 461 11.34 17.40 -25.05
CA LEU A 461 10.08 17.98 -25.49
C LEU A 461 10.11 18.12 -27.01
N SER A 462 9.20 17.44 -27.69
CA SER A 462 9.21 17.32 -29.16
C SER A 462 8.27 18.30 -29.87
N GLY A 463 7.16 18.65 -29.22
CA GLY A 463 6.18 19.59 -29.72
C GLY A 463 5.49 20.32 -28.57
N LEU A 464 5.04 21.53 -28.85
CA LEU A 464 4.30 22.36 -27.92
C LEU A 464 3.40 23.32 -28.70
N VAL A 465 2.11 23.36 -28.33
CA VAL A 465 1.18 24.38 -28.82
C VAL A 465 1.12 25.49 -27.77
N LEU A 466 1.43 26.71 -28.19
CA LEU A 466 1.31 27.88 -27.33
C LEU A 466 -0.12 28.44 -27.42
N PRO A 467 -0.76 28.76 -26.29
CA PRO A 467 -2.12 29.26 -26.26
C PRO A 467 -2.23 30.68 -26.82
N GLU A 468 -3.37 30.99 -27.44
CA GLU A 468 -3.58 32.23 -28.22
C GLU A 468 -3.49 33.52 -27.39
N LYS A 469 -3.66 33.44 -26.06
CA LYS A 469 -3.73 34.60 -25.16
C LYS A 469 -2.37 35.12 -24.69
N ILE A 470 -1.28 34.45 -25.02
CA ILE A 470 0.08 34.87 -24.62
C ILE A 470 0.49 36.12 -25.42
N LYS A 471 0.97 37.14 -24.70
CA LYS A 471 1.46 38.40 -25.30
C LYS A 471 2.98 38.45 -25.48
N LYS A 472 3.73 37.63 -24.73
CA LYS A 472 5.20 37.70 -24.68
C LYS A 472 5.80 36.32 -24.44
N ILE A 473 6.85 35.99 -25.18
CA ILE A 473 7.68 34.81 -24.89
C ILE A 473 8.88 35.28 -24.08
N GLU A 474 8.85 35.00 -22.77
CA GLU A 474 9.87 35.50 -21.85
C GLU A 474 11.27 34.90 -22.04
N LYS A 475 12.24 35.47 -21.32
CA LYS A 475 13.65 35.09 -21.37
C LYS A 475 13.82 33.59 -21.15
N GLY A 476 14.49 32.92 -22.09
CA GLY A 476 14.89 31.53 -21.98
C GLY A 476 13.74 30.51 -21.89
N THR A 477 12.49 30.90 -22.15
CA THR A 477 11.31 30.04 -21.88
C THR A 477 11.42 28.64 -22.46
N PHE A 478 11.93 28.49 -23.69
CA PHE A 478 12.18 27.21 -24.37
C PHE A 478 13.67 26.95 -24.65
N GLY A 479 14.57 27.64 -23.95
CA GLY A 479 16.01 27.45 -24.12
C GLY A 479 16.43 25.99 -23.88
N ASN A 480 17.33 25.47 -24.69
CA ASN A 480 17.81 24.09 -24.66
C ASN A 480 16.73 23.00 -24.81
N CYS A 481 15.57 23.30 -25.40
CA CYS A 481 14.60 22.28 -25.82
C CYS A 481 15.08 21.56 -27.10
N ARG A 482 16.11 20.72 -26.96
CA ARG A 482 16.90 20.18 -28.09
C ARG A 482 16.10 19.34 -29.10
N LYS A 483 15.01 18.69 -28.67
CA LYS A 483 14.13 17.89 -29.55
C LYS A 483 12.90 18.63 -30.07
N LEU A 484 12.72 19.90 -29.72
CA LEU A 484 11.56 20.68 -30.15
C LEU A 484 11.62 20.91 -31.66
N GLU A 485 10.70 20.32 -32.42
CA GLU A 485 10.78 20.30 -33.88
C GLU A 485 10.07 21.49 -34.55
N ALA A 486 8.93 21.89 -33.98
CA ALA A 486 8.09 22.97 -34.45
C ALA A 486 7.41 23.68 -33.28
N VAL A 487 7.23 24.99 -33.43
CA VAL A 487 6.49 25.83 -32.47
C VAL A 487 5.64 26.82 -33.26
N CYS A 488 4.34 26.84 -32.98
CA CYS A 488 3.44 27.86 -33.48
C CYS A 488 3.44 29.03 -32.49
N ILE A 489 4.02 30.16 -32.88
CA ILE A 489 3.95 31.40 -32.08
C ILE A 489 2.57 32.04 -32.36
N PRO A 490 1.76 32.32 -31.32
CA PRO A 490 0.46 32.96 -31.49
C PRO A 490 0.57 34.33 -32.16
N LYS A 491 -0.43 34.68 -32.96
CA LYS A 491 -0.44 35.93 -33.74
C LYS A 491 -0.32 37.20 -32.89
N ASP A 492 -0.78 37.13 -31.65
CA ASP A 492 -0.87 38.26 -30.72
C ASP A 492 0.42 38.50 -29.90
N VAL A 493 1.45 37.67 -30.08
CA VAL A 493 2.74 37.84 -29.41
C VAL A 493 3.45 39.08 -29.95
N GLN A 494 3.89 39.95 -29.04
CA GLN A 494 4.52 41.24 -29.36
C GLN A 494 6.06 41.19 -29.25
N GLU A 495 6.60 40.24 -28.48
CA GLU A 495 8.03 40.19 -28.18
C GLU A 495 8.51 38.75 -27.97
N ILE A 496 9.66 38.44 -28.57
CA ILE A 496 10.45 37.23 -28.30
C ILE A 496 11.72 37.66 -27.56
N CYS A 497 11.81 37.33 -26.28
CA CYS A 497 12.91 37.78 -25.42
C CYS A 497 14.23 37.02 -25.64
N GLU A 498 15.24 37.51 -24.93
CA GLU A 498 16.57 36.91 -24.84
C GLU A 498 16.53 35.39 -24.63
N GLY A 499 17.19 34.66 -25.52
CA GLY A 499 17.38 33.21 -25.43
C GLY A 499 16.10 32.37 -25.46
N ALA A 500 14.95 32.92 -25.85
CA ALA A 500 13.65 32.24 -25.80
C ALA A 500 13.66 30.82 -26.40
N PHE A 501 14.38 30.60 -27.50
CA PHE A 501 14.57 29.33 -28.19
C PHE A 501 16.06 28.99 -28.42
N HIS A 502 16.96 29.54 -27.59
CA HIS A 502 18.39 29.26 -27.65
C HIS A 502 18.64 27.74 -27.58
N GLY A 503 19.49 27.17 -28.43
CA GLY A 503 19.85 25.75 -28.40
C GLY A 503 18.73 24.77 -28.77
N CYS A 504 17.64 25.24 -29.40
CA CYS A 504 16.58 24.38 -29.96
C CYS A 504 17.08 23.67 -31.23
N ALA A 505 17.98 22.70 -31.05
CA ALA A 505 18.75 22.07 -32.13
C ALA A 505 17.91 21.25 -33.12
N SER A 506 16.63 20.98 -32.85
CA SER A 506 15.72 20.30 -33.78
C SER A 506 14.66 21.20 -34.40
N LEU A 507 14.62 22.49 -34.03
CA LEU A 507 13.59 23.42 -34.51
C LEU A 507 13.84 23.73 -35.99
N LYS A 508 13.03 23.14 -36.87
CA LYS A 508 13.23 23.19 -38.34
C LYS A 508 12.51 24.38 -38.98
N GLU A 509 11.31 24.67 -38.48
CA GLU A 509 10.37 25.63 -39.04
C GLU A 509 9.81 26.51 -37.94
N LEU A 510 9.66 27.79 -38.25
CA LEU A 510 9.12 28.80 -37.35
C LEU A 510 8.51 29.92 -38.19
N VAL A 511 7.30 30.33 -37.82
CA VAL A 511 6.65 31.53 -38.36
C VAL A 511 6.73 32.63 -37.31
N ILE A 512 7.38 33.74 -37.65
CA ILE A 512 7.42 34.95 -36.82
C ILE A 512 6.15 35.76 -37.15
N PRO A 513 5.21 35.97 -36.20
CA PRO A 513 4.01 36.74 -36.45
C PRO A 513 4.28 38.24 -36.70
N GLN A 514 3.35 38.88 -37.41
CA GLN A 514 3.41 40.29 -37.86
C GLN A 514 3.25 41.32 -36.72
N ASN A 515 3.16 40.91 -35.46
CA ASN A 515 3.03 41.83 -34.33
C ASN A 515 4.34 41.95 -33.52
N ILE A 516 5.37 41.18 -33.89
CA ILE A 516 6.65 41.23 -33.18
C ILE A 516 7.43 42.46 -33.64
N GLN A 517 7.86 43.26 -32.65
CA GLN A 517 8.68 44.45 -32.88
C GLN A 517 10.18 44.19 -32.73
N LYS A 518 10.55 43.15 -31.98
CA LYS A 518 11.94 42.90 -31.60
C LYS A 518 12.21 41.41 -31.43
N ILE A 519 13.35 40.96 -31.95
CA ILE A 519 13.87 39.61 -31.73
C ILE A 519 15.04 39.73 -30.76
N GLY A 520 14.86 39.15 -29.56
CA GLY A 520 15.78 39.31 -28.45
C GLY A 520 17.16 38.67 -28.66
N LYS A 521 18.13 39.11 -27.86
CA LYS A 521 19.50 38.57 -27.85
C LYS A 521 19.52 37.04 -27.76
N GLU A 522 20.25 36.39 -28.65
CA GLU A 522 20.36 34.91 -28.72
C GLU A 522 19.02 34.14 -28.85
N ALA A 523 17.91 34.80 -29.20
CA ALA A 523 16.57 34.21 -29.17
C ALA A 523 16.47 32.87 -29.91
N PHE A 524 17.17 32.69 -31.02
CA PHE A 524 17.20 31.49 -31.85
C PHE A 524 18.62 30.95 -32.07
N SER A 525 19.58 31.37 -31.25
CA SER A 525 20.97 30.94 -31.38
C SER A 525 21.08 29.42 -31.28
N GLY A 526 21.79 28.78 -32.22
CA GLY A 526 21.99 27.33 -32.27
C GLY A 526 20.76 26.52 -32.68
N SER A 527 19.72 27.17 -33.24
CA SER A 527 18.56 26.46 -33.80
C SER A 527 18.86 25.82 -35.16
N SER A 528 18.03 24.87 -35.58
CA SER A 528 18.16 24.18 -36.88
C SER A 528 17.20 24.71 -37.96
N LEU A 529 16.82 25.99 -37.85
CA LEU A 529 15.91 26.64 -38.77
C LEU A 529 16.44 26.50 -40.20
N ARG A 530 15.58 26.15 -41.15
CA ARG A 530 15.97 25.96 -42.57
C ARG A 530 15.67 27.18 -43.42
N LYS A 531 14.52 27.79 -43.18
CA LYS A 531 14.01 28.98 -43.86
C LYS A 531 13.43 29.92 -42.81
N LEU A 532 13.63 31.22 -42.99
CA LEU A 532 13.11 32.23 -42.09
C LEU A 532 12.58 33.43 -42.88
N ILE A 533 11.43 33.93 -42.47
CA ILE A 533 10.89 35.23 -42.92
C ILE A 533 10.85 36.12 -41.68
N ILE A 534 11.61 37.22 -41.70
CA ILE A 534 11.58 38.25 -40.68
C ILE A 534 10.61 39.33 -41.16
N PRO A 535 9.44 39.49 -40.52
CA PRO A 535 8.42 40.44 -40.97
C PRO A 535 8.90 41.88 -40.78
N GLY A 536 8.35 42.79 -41.59
CA GLY A 536 8.71 44.22 -41.57
C GLY A 536 8.36 44.94 -40.28
N THR A 537 7.55 44.33 -39.41
CA THR A 537 7.24 44.85 -38.08
C THR A 537 8.40 44.72 -37.10
N VAL A 538 9.34 43.80 -37.35
CA VAL A 538 10.55 43.67 -36.54
C VAL A 538 11.46 44.85 -36.86
N LYS A 539 11.73 45.70 -35.87
CA LYS A 539 12.63 46.85 -36.01
C LYS A 539 14.08 46.47 -35.79
N ILE A 540 14.32 45.61 -34.80
CA ILE A 540 15.67 45.27 -34.34
C ILE A 540 15.81 43.76 -34.23
N ILE A 541 16.84 43.22 -34.88
CA ILE A 541 17.37 41.87 -34.65
C ILE A 541 18.56 42.02 -33.70
N GLU A 542 18.42 41.60 -32.45
CA GLU A 542 19.46 41.82 -31.45
C GLU A 542 20.71 40.92 -31.59
N GLU A 543 21.69 41.18 -30.72
CA GLU A 543 22.95 40.45 -30.63
C GLU A 543 22.75 38.93 -30.69
N ALA A 544 23.45 38.27 -31.62
CA ALA A 544 23.48 36.82 -31.78
C ALA A 544 22.09 36.14 -31.93
N ALA A 545 21.03 36.88 -32.29
CA ALA A 545 19.66 36.36 -32.36
C ALA A 545 19.53 35.05 -33.13
N PHE A 546 20.27 34.89 -34.24
CA PHE A 546 20.31 33.69 -35.09
C PHE A 546 21.74 33.11 -35.22
N ALA A 547 22.63 33.39 -34.27
CA ALA A 547 23.98 32.86 -34.31
C ALA A 547 23.98 31.31 -34.33
N ASN A 548 24.94 30.70 -35.01
CA ASN A 548 25.07 29.25 -35.16
C ASN A 548 23.83 28.54 -35.73
N CYS A 549 22.93 29.22 -36.45
CA CYS A 549 21.86 28.57 -37.21
C CYS A 549 22.41 27.84 -38.45
N ARG A 550 23.23 26.81 -38.24
CA ARG A 550 24.03 26.16 -39.29
C ARG A 550 23.21 25.48 -40.38
N LYS A 551 21.89 25.30 -40.19
CA LYS A 551 20.98 24.71 -41.17
C LYS A 551 20.17 25.74 -41.95
N LEU A 552 20.29 27.03 -41.61
CA LEU A 552 19.57 28.11 -42.28
C LEU A 552 20.12 28.26 -43.70
N LYS A 553 19.24 28.10 -44.69
CA LYS A 553 19.57 28.20 -46.12
C LYS A 553 19.05 29.48 -46.74
N GLU A 554 17.84 29.87 -46.34
CA GLU A 554 17.09 30.99 -46.90
C GLU A 554 16.63 31.92 -45.79
N ILE A 555 16.90 33.21 -45.96
CA ILE A 555 16.36 34.27 -45.13
C ILE A 555 15.73 35.35 -46.00
N ASN A 556 14.54 35.78 -45.62
CA ASN A 556 13.89 36.97 -46.16
C ASN A 556 13.78 38.01 -45.04
N ILE A 557 14.53 39.11 -45.14
CA ILE A 557 14.45 40.25 -44.23
C ILE A 557 13.55 41.29 -44.91
N CYS A 558 12.31 41.42 -44.43
CA CYS A 558 11.35 42.33 -45.06
C CYS A 558 11.67 43.81 -44.77
N GLU A 559 11.18 44.68 -45.65
CA GLU A 559 11.18 46.14 -45.46
C GLU A 559 10.52 46.50 -44.12
N GLY A 560 11.22 47.31 -43.32
CA GLY A 560 10.80 47.77 -42.00
C GLY A 560 11.79 47.45 -40.88
N VAL A 561 12.68 46.46 -41.09
CA VAL A 561 13.84 46.19 -40.23
C VAL A 561 14.84 47.34 -40.34
N GLU A 562 15.30 47.86 -39.20
CA GLU A 562 16.17 49.04 -39.09
C GLU A 562 17.59 48.67 -38.65
N GLU A 563 17.75 47.63 -37.82
CA GLU A 563 19.05 47.24 -37.27
C GLU A 563 19.26 45.71 -37.24
N ILE A 564 20.45 45.30 -37.69
CA ILE A 564 20.98 43.94 -37.56
C ILE A 564 22.13 43.96 -36.55
N GLY A 565 21.88 43.43 -35.35
CA GLY A 565 22.78 43.50 -34.21
C GLY A 565 24.04 42.63 -34.33
N LYS A 566 24.97 42.87 -33.40
CA LYS A 566 26.27 42.18 -33.36
C LYS A 566 26.12 40.67 -33.43
N CYS A 567 26.90 40.00 -34.29
CA CYS A 567 26.86 38.55 -34.47
C CYS A 567 25.48 37.95 -34.83
N ALA A 568 24.49 38.74 -35.27
CA ALA A 568 23.10 38.28 -35.43
C ALA A 568 22.96 36.97 -36.22
N PHE A 569 23.74 36.79 -37.29
CA PHE A 569 23.78 35.59 -38.14
C PHE A 569 25.17 34.93 -38.16
N TYR A 570 25.97 35.13 -37.11
CA TYR A 570 27.30 34.53 -36.96
C TYR A 570 27.26 33.01 -37.19
N ARG A 571 28.12 32.45 -38.03
CA ARG A 571 28.19 31.01 -38.35
C ARG A 571 26.91 30.40 -38.92
N CYS A 572 26.10 31.17 -39.66
CA CYS A 572 25.04 30.61 -40.52
C CYS A 572 25.64 29.97 -41.79
N GLN A 573 26.43 28.91 -41.61
CA GLN A 573 27.33 28.36 -42.63
C GLN A 573 26.63 27.86 -43.92
N ASN A 574 25.33 27.54 -43.87
CA ASN A 574 24.57 27.08 -45.04
C ASN A 574 23.71 28.17 -45.69
N LEU A 575 23.78 29.40 -45.21
CA LEU A 575 23.01 30.52 -45.74
C LEU A 575 23.50 30.84 -47.14
N LYS A 576 22.62 30.75 -48.15
CA LYS A 576 22.99 30.88 -49.57
C LYS A 576 22.92 32.31 -50.09
N SER A 577 21.89 33.04 -49.69
CA SER A 577 21.63 34.37 -50.19
C SER A 577 21.02 35.24 -49.12
N VAL A 578 21.40 36.52 -49.11
CA VAL A 578 20.83 37.54 -48.23
C VAL A 578 20.54 38.79 -49.04
N THR A 579 19.34 39.35 -48.87
CA THR A 579 18.99 40.70 -49.32
C THR A 579 18.75 41.55 -48.09
N ILE A 580 19.54 42.61 -47.95
CA ILE A 580 19.40 43.61 -46.89
C ILE A 580 18.52 44.75 -47.42
N PRO A 581 17.30 44.95 -46.90
CA PRO A 581 16.37 45.96 -47.40
C PRO A 581 16.83 47.39 -47.09
N LYS A 582 16.31 48.37 -47.84
CA LYS A 582 16.70 49.81 -47.71
C LYS A 582 16.36 50.43 -46.36
N THR A 583 15.46 49.81 -45.60
CA THR A 583 15.12 50.26 -44.25
C THR A 583 16.22 49.99 -43.24
N VAL A 584 17.07 48.98 -43.47
CA VAL A 584 18.17 48.67 -42.55
C VAL A 584 19.16 49.83 -42.60
N LYS A 585 19.40 50.46 -41.45
CA LYS A 585 20.35 51.56 -41.29
C LYS A 585 21.70 51.07 -40.83
N LYS A 586 21.72 50.06 -39.97
CA LYS A 586 22.93 49.56 -39.33
C LYS A 586 23.03 48.05 -39.38
N ILE A 587 24.18 47.57 -39.86
CA ILE A 587 24.64 46.18 -39.75
C ILE A 587 25.82 46.20 -38.78
N GLU A 588 25.69 45.59 -37.62
CA GLU A 588 26.72 45.67 -36.57
C GLU A 588 27.90 44.69 -36.78
N MET A 589 28.86 44.78 -35.86
CA MET A 589 30.08 43.99 -35.86
C MET A 589 29.78 42.49 -35.97
N GLN A 590 30.51 41.82 -36.86
CA GLN A 590 30.47 40.37 -37.06
C GLN A 590 29.09 39.76 -37.43
N ALA A 591 28.14 40.58 -37.90
CA ALA A 591 26.74 40.15 -38.14
C ALA A 591 26.59 38.87 -38.98
N PHE A 592 27.38 38.69 -40.04
CA PHE A 592 27.33 37.55 -40.97
C PHE A 592 28.67 36.81 -41.10
N VAL A 593 29.53 36.85 -40.07
CA VAL A 593 30.82 36.14 -40.12
C VAL A 593 30.62 34.64 -40.30
N ASP A 594 31.50 34.02 -41.08
CA ASP A 594 31.53 32.56 -41.29
C ASP A 594 30.23 32.02 -41.93
N CYS A 595 29.54 32.83 -42.73
CA CYS A 595 28.47 32.40 -43.64
C CYS A 595 29.08 31.82 -44.93
N ARG A 596 29.81 30.71 -44.80
CA ARG A 596 30.71 30.18 -45.84
C ARG A 596 30.05 29.91 -47.19
N ASN A 597 28.78 29.53 -47.20
CA ASN A 597 28.03 29.19 -48.42
C ASN A 597 27.21 30.36 -48.99
N MET A 598 27.42 31.59 -48.50
CA MET A 598 26.72 32.77 -49.03
C MET A 598 27.25 33.12 -50.42
N GLU A 599 26.47 32.82 -51.45
CA GLU A 599 26.79 33.06 -52.87
C GLU A 599 26.37 34.47 -53.31
N THR A 600 25.25 34.96 -52.80
CA THR A 600 24.66 36.26 -53.18
C THR A 600 24.40 37.14 -51.97
N LEU A 601 24.93 38.36 -52.00
CA LEU A 601 24.68 39.40 -51.02
C LEU A 601 24.21 40.67 -51.75
N CYS A 602 22.99 41.11 -51.48
CA CYS A 602 22.46 42.38 -51.97
C CYS A 602 22.29 43.33 -50.78
N ILE A 603 22.94 44.49 -50.84
CA ILE A 603 22.82 45.56 -49.84
C ILE A 603 22.14 46.75 -50.53
N CYS A 604 20.90 47.05 -50.15
CA CYS A 604 20.13 48.12 -50.79
C CYS A 604 20.58 49.53 -50.35
N GLU A 605 20.34 50.51 -51.22
CA GLU A 605 20.52 51.95 -50.93
C GLU A 605 19.66 52.38 -49.74
N GLY A 606 20.30 52.67 -48.61
CA GLY A 606 19.63 52.95 -47.34
C GLY A 606 20.42 52.50 -46.12
N VAL A 607 21.31 51.53 -46.28
CA VAL A 607 22.28 51.08 -45.27
C VAL A 607 23.34 52.16 -45.07
N GLN A 608 23.49 52.64 -43.84
CA GLN A 608 24.39 53.75 -43.48
C GLN A 608 25.69 53.25 -42.85
N GLU A 609 25.62 52.18 -42.07
CA GLU A 609 26.75 51.65 -41.32
C GLU A 609 26.88 50.13 -41.49
N ILE A 610 28.09 49.67 -41.84
CA ILE A 610 28.48 48.27 -41.81
C ILE A 610 29.63 48.10 -40.81
N GLY A 611 29.43 47.23 -39.83
CA GLY A 611 30.34 46.97 -38.73
C GLY A 611 31.63 46.27 -39.13
N GLU A 612 32.60 46.29 -38.21
CA GLU A 612 33.85 45.53 -38.38
C GLU A 612 33.56 44.03 -38.54
N HIS A 613 34.30 43.39 -39.43
CA HIS A 613 34.13 41.95 -39.74
C HIS A 613 32.73 41.53 -40.20
N ALA A 614 31.80 42.44 -40.54
CA ALA A 614 30.39 42.10 -40.74
C ALA A 614 30.15 40.92 -41.71
N PHE A 615 30.94 40.78 -42.77
CA PHE A 615 30.84 39.71 -43.78
C PHE A 615 32.14 38.90 -43.92
N SER A 616 32.98 38.86 -42.87
CA SER A 616 34.23 38.09 -42.90
C SER A 616 33.98 36.59 -43.08
N GLU A 617 34.87 35.90 -43.80
CA GLU A 617 34.79 34.45 -44.08
C GLU A 617 33.54 34.01 -44.89
N CYS A 618 32.89 34.92 -45.64
CA CYS A 618 31.85 34.57 -46.63
C CYS A 618 32.49 33.96 -47.88
N ASN A 619 33.04 32.76 -47.74
CA ASN A 619 33.93 32.13 -48.72
C ASN A 619 33.31 31.87 -50.10
N ALA A 620 31.99 31.73 -50.22
CA ALA A 620 31.31 31.50 -51.51
C ALA A 620 30.93 32.79 -52.26
N LEU A 621 31.09 33.96 -51.63
CA LEU A 621 30.68 35.23 -52.20
C LEU A 621 31.62 35.60 -53.36
N LYS A 622 31.07 35.84 -54.56
CA LYS A 622 31.85 36.16 -55.76
C LYS A 622 31.91 37.64 -56.08
N THR A 623 30.82 38.36 -55.80
CA THR A 623 30.69 39.78 -56.12
C THR A 623 29.99 40.49 -54.99
N VAL A 624 30.38 41.73 -54.70
CA VAL A 624 29.66 42.59 -53.77
C VAL A 624 29.61 44.02 -54.27
N THR A 625 28.47 44.68 -54.05
CA THR A 625 28.27 46.11 -54.29
C THR A 625 28.02 46.79 -52.95
N ILE A 626 28.83 47.79 -52.64
CA ILE A 626 28.69 48.62 -51.44
C ILE A 626 27.97 49.90 -51.85
N PRO A 627 26.73 50.13 -51.34
CA PRO A 627 25.91 51.26 -51.76
C PRO A 627 26.51 52.60 -51.31
N GLY A 628 26.16 53.66 -52.03
CA GLY A 628 26.67 55.02 -51.78
C GLY A 628 26.30 55.57 -50.41
N THR A 629 25.22 55.05 -49.80
CA THR A 629 24.81 55.44 -48.44
C THR A 629 25.76 54.98 -47.34
N VAL A 630 26.70 54.04 -47.60
CA VAL A 630 27.68 53.57 -46.62
C VAL A 630 28.89 54.50 -46.60
N PHE A 631 29.09 55.25 -45.52
CA PHE A 631 30.20 56.22 -45.44
C PHE A 631 31.60 55.57 -45.46
N SER A 632 31.76 54.45 -44.75
CA SER A 632 33.07 53.82 -44.50
C SER A 632 32.96 52.30 -44.51
N VAL A 633 33.81 51.63 -45.30
CA VAL A 633 33.99 50.17 -45.24
C VAL A 633 34.97 49.88 -44.11
N LYS A 634 34.44 49.40 -42.99
CA LYS A 634 35.19 49.23 -41.73
C LYS A 634 36.24 48.11 -41.80
N LYS A 635 37.05 48.05 -40.74
CA LYS A 635 38.11 47.05 -40.57
C LYS A 635 37.58 45.64 -40.81
N CYS A 636 38.29 44.89 -41.65
CA CYS A 636 38.02 43.47 -41.92
C CYS A 636 36.60 43.13 -42.45
N THR A 637 35.81 44.09 -42.95
CA THR A 637 34.39 43.85 -43.30
C THR A 637 34.18 42.63 -44.21
N PHE A 638 35.00 42.43 -45.25
CA PHE A 638 34.97 41.29 -46.17
C PHE A 638 36.25 40.44 -46.11
N SER A 639 36.99 40.47 -45.00
CA SER A 639 38.23 39.69 -44.94
C SER A 639 37.98 38.19 -45.06
N TYR A 640 38.96 37.46 -45.61
CA TYR A 640 38.86 36.03 -45.87
C TYR A 640 37.67 35.60 -46.78
N CYS A 641 37.11 36.49 -47.60
CA CYS A 641 36.17 36.09 -48.65
C CYS A 641 36.94 35.47 -49.83
N LYS A 642 37.31 34.19 -49.69
CA LYS A 642 38.30 33.54 -50.57
C LYS A 642 37.92 33.47 -52.05
N ASN A 643 36.63 33.45 -52.38
CA ASN A 643 36.15 33.43 -53.77
C ASN A 643 35.62 34.79 -54.26
N LEU A 644 35.84 35.88 -53.53
CA LEU A 644 35.42 37.20 -53.95
C LEU A 644 36.27 37.64 -55.13
N GLU A 645 35.66 37.82 -56.30
CA GLU A 645 36.34 38.14 -57.56
C GLU A 645 36.20 39.62 -57.94
N LYS A 646 35.04 40.23 -57.69
CA LYS A 646 34.75 41.62 -58.04
C LYS A 646 34.09 42.39 -56.90
N VAL A 647 34.46 43.65 -56.73
CA VAL A 647 33.87 44.57 -55.74
C VAL A 647 33.51 45.88 -56.42
N TYR A 648 32.32 46.42 -56.13
CA TYR A 648 31.89 47.75 -56.53
C TYR A 648 31.72 48.63 -55.29
N ILE A 649 32.44 49.74 -55.24
CA ILE A 649 32.35 50.77 -54.20
C ILE A 649 31.70 52.00 -54.84
N CYS A 650 30.41 52.20 -54.57
CA CYS A 650 29.59 53.21 -55.23
C CYS A 650 29.93 54.65 -54.78
N GLU A 651 29.43 55.64 -55.54
CA GLU A 651 29.55 57.06 -55.19
C GLU A 651 28.86 57.38 -53.85
N GLY A 652 29.63 57.91 -52.90
CA GLY A 652 29.20 58.24 -51.54
C GLY A 652 30.06 57.60 -50.44
N VAL A 653 30.71 56.48 -50.74
CA VAL A 653 31.70 55.86 -49.84
C VAL A 653 32.96 56.73 -49.79
N GLU A 654 33.39 57.13 -48.59
CA GLU A 654 34.54 58.03 -48.41
C GLU A 654 35.81 57.33 -47.89
N GLU A 655 35.65 56.20 -47.21
CA GLU A 655 36.75 55.53 -46.51
C GLU A 655 36.77 54.02 -46.73
N LEU A 656 37.98 53.48 -46.95
CA LEU A 656 38.28 52.05 -46.87
C LEU A 656 39.29 51.80 -45.75
N GLN A 657 38.92 50.99 -44.77
CA GLN A 657 39.76 50.71 -43.61
C GLN A 657 40.63 49.46 -43.75
N THR A 658 41.58 49.31 -42.83
CA THR A 658 42.51 48.20 -42.69
C THR A 658 41.87 46.83 -42.92
N ASN A 659 42.45 46.02 -43.80
CA ASN A 659 42.01 44.67 -44.12
C ASN A 659 40.54 44.54 -44.57
N ALA A 660 39.87 45.62 -45.00
CA ALA A 660 38.49 45.57 -45.49
C ALA A 660 38.25 44.41 -46.47
N PHE A 661 39.21 44.14 -47.36
CA PHE A 661 39.24 43.01 -48.29
C PHE A 661 40.48 42.12 -48.10
N GLY A 662 41.02 42.05 -46.88
CA GLY A 662 42.23 41.29 -46.59
C GLY A 662 42.04 39.79 -46.84
N LEU A 663 43.05 39.13 -47.43
CA LEU A 663 43.05 37.68 -47.72
C LEU A 663 41.89 37.21 -48.64
N CYS A 664 41.38 38.11 -49.49
CA CYS A 664 40.48 37.78 -50.60
C CYS A 664 41.28 37.32 -51.81
N ASN A 665 41.86 36.13 -51.74
CA ASN A 665 42.88 35.67 -52.70
C ASN A 665 42.39 35.54 -54.15
N ALA A 666 41.06 35.47 -54.40
CA ALA A 666 40.48 35.45 -55.73
C ALA A 666 40.14 36.83 -56.30
N LEU A 667 40.39 37.91 -55.56
CA LEU A 667 39.98 39.27 -55.94
C LEU A 667 40.77 39.78 -57.13
N LYS A 668 40.07 39.99 -58.25
CA LYS A 668 40.64 40.39 -59.54
C LYS A 668 40.39 41.87 -59.83
N GLU A 669 39.20 42.36 -59.52
CA GLU A 669 38.75 43.70 -59.90
C GLU A 669 38.06 44.41 -58.73
N VAL A 670 38.45 45.65 -58.46
CA VAL A 670 37.73 46.53 -57.52
C VAL A 670 37.45 47.84 -58.24
N TYR A 671 36.17 48.19 -58.37
CA TYR A 671 35.69 49.45 -58.93
C TYR A 671 35.47 50.44 -57.79
N ILE A 672 36.17 51.56 -57.83
CA ILE A 672 36.15 52.58 -56.77
C ILE A 672 35.72 53.92 -57.36
N SER A 673 34.68 54.52 -56.79
CA SER A 673 34.15 55.83 -57.16
C SER A 673 35.08 56.99 -56.75
N ALA A 674 34.76 58.21 -57.21
CA ALA A 674 35.55 59.40 -56.94
C ALA A 674 35.42 59.88 -55.49
N SER A 675 34.37 59.46 -54.78
CA SER A 675 34.09 59.88 -53.41
C SER A 675 35.08 59.32 -52.38
N VAL A 676 35.83 58.27 -52.69
CA VAL A 676 36.79 57.66 -51.75
C VAL A 676 37.98 58.61 -51.52
N LYS A 677 38.06 59.15 -50.31
CA LYS A 677 39.06 60.13 -49.87
C LYS A 677 40.21 59.49 -49.10
N ARG A 678 39.96 58.39 -48.38
CA ARG A 678 40.93 57.78 -47.45
C ARG A 678 40.99 56.27 -47.61
N LEU A 679 42.21 55.76 -47.83
CA LEU A 679 42.55 54.34 -47.72
C LEU A 679 43.46 54.17 -46.50
N ILE A 680 42.91 53.64 -45.42
CA ILE A 680 43.55 53.64 -44.10
C ILE A 680 44.27 52.31 -43.87
N SER A 681 45.58 52.37 -43.68
CA SER A 681 46.42 51.24 -43.28
C SER A 681 46.76 51.31 -41.78
N MET A 682 46.89 50.18 -41.11
CA MET A 682 47.40 50.10 -39.73
C MET A 682 48.71 49.34 -39.68
N LYS A 683 49.69 49.87 -38.93
CA LYS A 683 50.92 49.14 -38.59
C LYS A 683 50.76 48.50 -37.21
N HIS A 684 50.97 47.19 -37.12
CA HIS A 684 51.07 46.49 -35.84
C HIS A 684 52.36 45.68 -35.85
N GLU A 685 53.25 45.98 -34.91
CA GLU A 685 54.64 45.48 -34.89
C GLU A 685 55.35 45.76 -36.24
N ASN A 686 55.90 44.72 -36.87
CA ASN A 686 56.61 44.79 -38.15
C ASN A 686 55.70 44.57 -39.36
N THR A 687 54.38 44.44 -39.18
CA THR A 687 53.43 44.16 -40.27
C THR A 687 52.52 45.36 -40.53
N VAL A 688 52.39 45.74 -41.80
CA VAL A 688 51.41 46.75 -42.25
C VAL A 688 50.20 46.03 -42.82
N TYR A 689 49.03 46.39 -42.31
CA TYR A 689 47.75 45.87 -42.74
C TYR A 689 47.05 46.93 -43.60
N GLU A 690 46.84 46.59 -44.86
CA GLU A 690 46.33 47.46 -45.91
C GLU A 690 44.85 47.16 -46.20
N PRO A 691 44.06 48.09 -46.75
CA PRO A 691 42.66 47.83 -47.11
C PRO A 691 42.44 46.59 -48.00
N PHE A 692 43.30 46.38 -49.01
CA PHE A 692 43.28 45.17 -49.86
C PHE A 692 44.18 44.05 -49.34
N GLY A 693 44.85 44.22 -48.19
CA GLY A 693 45.72 43.23 -47.57
C GLY A 693 46.72 42.60 -48.55
N THR A 694 46.72 41.27 -48.64
CA THR A 694 47.64 40.46 -49.45
C THR A 694 47.10 40.10 -50.85
N CYS A 695 46.15 40.85 -51.42
CA CYS A 695 45.58 40.55 -52.73
C CYS A 695 46.57 40.85 -53.87
N THR A 696 47.31 39.84 -54.34
CA THR A 696 48.43 40.03 -55.28
C THR A 696 48.05 40.15 -56.75
N ASN A 697 46.84 39.72 -57.15
CA ASN A 697 46.38 39.73 -58.55
C ASN A 697 45.22 40.71 -58.80
N LEU A 698 45.21 41.82 -58.05
CA LEU A 698 44.16 42.83 -58.07
C LEU A 698 44.45 43.93 -59.10
N THR A 699 43.43 44.27 -59.90
CA THR A 699 43.35 45.50 -60.69
C THR A 699 42.32 46.44 -60.06
N VAL A 700 42.74 47.64 -59.70
CA VAL A 700 41.86 48.68 -59.15
C VAL A 700 41.42 49.62 -60.27
N ILE A 701 40.11 49.73 -60.47
CA ILE A 701 39.51 50.65 -61.44
C ILE A 701 39.09 51.90 -60.68
N CYS A 702 39.73 53.05 -60.96
CA CYS A 702 39.51 54.29 -60.22
C CYS A 702 39.62 55.56 -61.10
N PRO A 703 39.06 56.71 -60.69
CA PRO A 703 39.19 57.97 -61.41
C PRO A 703 40.63 58.49 -61.41
N LYS A 704 41.00 59.18 -62.49
CA LYS A 704 42.31 59.84 -62.63
C LYS A 704 42.46 60.96 -61.61
N GLY A 705 43.61 61.03 -60.96
CA GLY A 705 43.95 61.98 -59.90
C GLY A 705 43.37 61.63 -58.52
N SER A 706 42.69 60.49 -58.36
CA SER A 706 42.05 60.12 -57.10
C SER A 706 43.06 59.69 -56.02
N PRO A 707 42.70 59.79 -54.72
CA PRO A 707 43.48 59.19 -53.64
C PRO A 707 43.73 57.69 -53.83
N THR A 708 42.79 57.00 -54.47
CA THR A 708 42.93 55.59 -54.85
C THR A 708 44.05 55.37 -55.87
N GLU A 709 44.22 56.26 -56.87
CA GLU A 709 45.34 56.18 -57.81
C GLU A 709 46.68 56.35 -57.10
N ILE A 710 46.79 57.35 -56.21
CA ILE A 710 48.00 57.60 -55.42
C ILE A 710 48.35 56.36 -54.60
N TYR A 711 47.36 55.81 -53.88
CA TYR A 711 47.50 54.59 -53.11
C TYR A 711 48.00 53.41 -53.95
N CYS A 712 47.43 53.20 -55.14
CA CYS A 712 47.84 52.11 -56.02
C CYS A 712 49.29 52.27 -56.50
N LYS A 713 49.73 53.50 -56.81
CA LYS A 713 51.12 53.79 -57.18
C LYS A 713 52.09 53.53 -56.04
N GLU A 714 51.76 53.98 -54.82
CA GLU A 714 52.61 53.81 -53.63
C GLU A 714 52.79 52.34 -53.24
N LYS A 715 51.73 51.54 -53.40
CA LYS A 715 51.72 50.12 -52.98
C LYS A 715 51.99 49.13 -54.12
N GLY A 716 52.14 49.61 -55.35
CA GLY A 716 52.43 48.78 -56.53
C GLY A 716 51.24 47.94 -57.04
N PHE A 717 50.00 48.36 -56.78
CA PHE A 717 48.82 47.70 -57.35
C PHE A 717 48.63 48.07 -58.83
N ARG A 718 48.14 47.13 -59.65
CA ARG A 718 47.70 47.44 -61.01
C ARG A 718 46.44 48.31 -60.93
N PHE A 719 46.33 49.32 -61.77
CA PHE A 719 45.13 50.15 -61.84
C PHE A 719 44.78 50.54 -63.28
N GLN A 720 43.50 50.82 -63.49
CA GLN A 720 42.93 51.32 -64.75
C GLN A 720 41.99 52.49 -64.48
N TYR A 721 41.80 53.35 -65.48
CA TYR A 721 40.87 54.47 -65.39
C TYR A 721 39.47 54.04 -65.86
N SER A 722 38.45 54.56 -65.20
CA SER A 722 37.06 54.47 -65.64
C SER A 722 36.36 55.80 -65.40
N ASP A 723 35.64 56.27 -66.43
CA ASP A 723 34.76 57.45 -66.34
C ASP A 723 33.34 57.07 -65.88
N ILE A 724 33.08 55.78 -65.66
CA ILE A 724 31.77 55.28 -65.21
C ILE A 724 31.59 55.63 -63.73
N LYS A 725 30.51 56.36 -63.44
CA LYS A 725 29.97 56.51 -62.09
C LYS A 725 29.22 55.21 -61.76
N PHE A 726 29.68 54.47 -60.76
CA PHE A 726 29.10 53.20 -60.30
C PHE A 726 28.25 53.39 -59.05
#